data_AF-A0A0G1BSY2-F1
#
_entry.id   AF-A0A0G1BSY2-F1
#
_cell.length_a   1.000
_cell.length_b   1.000
_cell.length_c   1.000
_cell.angle_alpha   90.00
_cell.angle_beta   90.00
_cell.angle_gamma   90.00
#
_symmetry.space_group_name_H-M   'P 1'
#
loop_
_entity.id
_entity.type
_entity.pdbx_description
1 polymer ?
#
loop_
_entity_poly.entity_id
_entity_poly.type
_entity_poly.pdbx_seq_one_letter_code
_entity_poly.pdbx_strand_id
1 'polypeptide(L)'
;MGLFCSRRIKFCYNQKVKEKFQTPNESSDKNQPNFHGVAEERRGLRRAINELGLDNKSRSTGLGSKDTILQKHYREPLDDLDQTASAFKISEHGGVRGAVDFLKQQKSAFENQILADRARIDYEAIGAETPAIQKIQKALENIADLKDFRMRRMFEILNPKVSLTVRKRNEAVLKTVKEEIAQTEKFLEQTDPIVLRQTELLEYKENLAEGGHICVTTSVEQYLEAIGDRMLTGKPIFLHGPTGTGKTSLARYAAIHFTGHNPEMVFCNPQTKESNVWGKTGIKPAKDGAIETVEIYGPLAKAMAEGKTVIFDEFTALPKEQMVFIKGVFNAKVGDKINIVGNGTVEIQPGFQMIFTANLKSEKNPERQDLPPEIAREFEQNNIKVDYNSPEEAFDIMIARLLNNDGSLDMSFYDLNTTLPKLCQVMAEIQESYTNETNKDMARSAGAMDASGKVHSLKKFVMTQGSVEAILSAWLVERQTGRVERTFSEFLDDRFKIALTFEEYSKEDRILVAKILASRGFLLTITAKDLGLPEDIFTLNTIKAMRGEEAIEELREKSGNIRHLTLKEVALLDPFNKRAKAISDKGEALLFEGGEPDQFLGDIDKRLSRIFGREKKDKDLELTVDYSHPDGRNETIHLDLEQKLQDFTPFYHSNQIDLPPNFEDIIHDLWERNQAEIQTAIEQNG
;
A
#
# COMPACT_ATOMS: atom_id res chain seq x y z
N MET A 1 -33.34 -21.40 4.97
CA MET A 1 -32.07 -22.11 5.25
C MET A 1 -30.80 -21.43 4.68
N GLY A 2 -30.90 -20.27 4.00
CA GLY A 2 -29.75 -19.61 3.33
C GLY A 2 -29.04 -18.48 4.09
N LEU A 3 -29.48 -18.13 5.30
CA LEU A 3 -28.90 -17.04 6.12
C LEU A 3 -27.70 -17.47 7.00
N PHE A 4 -27.28 -18.73 6.92
CA PHE A 4 -26.20 -19.29 7.74
C PHE A 4 -24.86 -19.46 6.99
N CYS A 5 -24.77 -19.06 5.72
CA CYS A 5 -23.58 -19.32 4.88
C CYS A 5 -22.67 -18.10 4.64
N SER A 6 -23.16 -16.86 4.64
CA SER A 6 -22.32 -15.65 4.45
C SER A 6 -21.33 -15.46 5.61
N ARG A 7 -21.80 -15.59 6.87
CA ARG A 7 -20.91 -15.65 8.05
C ARG A 7 -19.84 -16.74 7.95
N ARG A 8 -20.09 -17.83 7.22
CA ARG A 8 -19.16 -18.94 7.06
C ARG A 8 -18.03 -18.63 6.08
N ILE A 9 -18.15 -17.62 5.21
CA ILE A 9 -17.08 -17.21 4.29
C ILE A 9 -16.11 -16.28 5.00
N LYS A 10 -16.58 -15.23 5.70
CA LYS A 10 -15.72 -14.46 6.64
C LYS A 10 -15.11 -15.40 7.70
N PHE A 11 -15.85 -16.39 8.24
CA PHE A 11 -15.32 -17.33 9.25
C PHE A 11 -14.38 -18.41 8.68
N CYS A 12 -14.59 -18.93 7.47
CA CYS A 12 -13.67 -19.91 6.85
C CYS A 12 -12.44 -19.25 6.22
N TYR A 13 -12.56 -18.01 5.72
CA TYR A 13 -11.41 -17.18 5.35
C TYR A 13 -10.59 -16.86 6.61
N ASN A 14 -11.25 -16.42 7.70
CA ASN A 14 -10.61 -16.14 8.98
C ASN A 14 -10.00 -17.38 9.68
N GLN A 15 -10.58 -18.59 9.57
CA GLN A 15 -9.96 -19.79 10.14
C GLN A 15 -8.81 -20.33 9.30
N LYS A 16 -8.94 -20.39 7.96
CA LYS A 16 -7.93 -21.05 7.11
C LYS A 16 -6.78 -20.15 6.69
N VAL A 17 -6.96 -18.82 6.66
CA VAL A 17 -5.84 -17.88 6.46
C VAL A 17 -5.03 -17.75 7.76
N LYS A 18 -5.69 -17.79 8.95
CA LYS A 18 -4.99 -17.97 10.23
C LYS A 18 -4.19 -19.28 10.30
N GLU A 19 -4.68 -20.36 9.70
CA GLU A 19 -3.92 -21.62 9.57
C GLU A 19 -2.77 -21.54 8.56
N LYS A 20 -2.82 -20.68 7.53
CA LYS A 20 -1.74 -20.54 6.53
C LYS A 20 -0.65 -19.54 6.90
N PHE A 21 -0.92 -18.61 7.82
CA PHE A 21 0.10 -17.81 8.51
C PHE A 21 0.63 -18.51 9.77
N GLN A 22 0.37 -19.80 9.96
CA GLN A 22 1.21 -20.60 10.85
C GLN A 22 2.62 -20.65 10.27
N THR A 23 3.53 -20.00 10.98
CA THR A 23 4.97 -20.16 10.87
C THR A 23 5.36 -21.61 10.60
N PRO A 24 6.31 -21.89 9.69
CA PRO A 24 6.87 -23.24 9.58
C PRO A 24 7.49 -23.63 10.93
N ASN A 25 7.05 -24.77 11.47
CA ASN A 25 7.43 -25.38 12.75
C ASN A 25 6.88 -24.73 14.04
N GLU A 26 5.59 -24.95 14.32
CA GLU A 26 5.14 -25.16 15.72
C GLU A 26 5.64 -26.52 16.21
N SER A 27 6.94 -26.63 16.49
CA SER A 27 7.52 -27.71 17.29
C SER A 27 8.45 -27.10 18.34
N SER A 28 7.88 -26.30 19.24
CA SER A 28 8.50 -25.93 20.51
C SER A 28 7.40 -25.93 21.56
N ASP A 29 7.68 -26.56 22.70
CA ASP A 29 6.79 -26.72 23.86
C ASP A 29 5.83 -25.53 24.08
N LYS A 30 4.52 -25.78 24.03
CA LYS A 30 3.45 -24.78 24.26
C LYS A 30 3.46 -24.16 25.67
N ASN A 31 4.39 -24.57 26.54
CA ASN A 31 4.52 -24.11 27.92
C ASN A 31 5.80 -23.32 28.22
N GLN A 32 6.67 -23.06 27.24
CA GLN A 32 7.89 -22.30 27.48
C GLN A 32 7.67 -20.80 27.20
N PRO A 33 8.01 -19.89 28.13
CA PRO A 33 7.82 -18.46 27.95
C PRO A 33 8.70 -17.91 26.81
N ASN A 34 8.20 -16.90 26.10
CA ASN A 34 9.00 -16.14 25.14
C ASN A 34 9.93 -15.19 25.90
N PHE A 35 11.16 -15.65 26.17
CA PHE A 35 12.19 -14.90 26.89
C PHE A 35 12.58 -13.59 26.21
N HIS A 36 12.42 -13.49 24.89
CA HIS A 36 12.61 -12.23 24.18
C HIS A 36 11.54 -11.20 24.56
N GLY A 37 10.26 -11.60 24.52
CA GLY A 37 9.13 -10.76 24.94
C GLY A 37 9.25 -10.36 26.41
N VAL A 38 9.58 -11.32 27.30
CA VAL A 38 9.84 -11.06 28.72
C VAL A 38 10.94 -10.00 28.89
N ALA A 39 12.03 -10.06 28.12
CA ALA A 39 13.10 -9.07 28.21
C ALA A 39 12.65 -7.66 27.77
N GLU A 40 11.80 -7.55 26.75
CA GLU A 40 11.25 -6.26 26.31
C GLU A 40 10.26 -5.68 27.32
N GLU A 41 9.32 -6.49 27.84
CA GLU A 41 8.37 -6.05 28.87
C GLU A 41 9.08 -5.58 30.14
N ARG A 42 10.12 -6.30 30.59
CA ARG A 42 10.97 -5.87 31.72
C ARG A 42 11.60 -4.52 31.48
N ARG A 43 12.11 -4.28 30.27
CA ARG A 43 12.71 -3.00 29.90
C ARG A 43 11.66 -1.88 29.95
N GLY A 44 10.48 -2.12 29.37
CA GLY A 44 9.37 -1.16 29.37
C GLY A 44 8.93 -0.78 30.79
N LEU A 45 8.70 -1.76 31.66
CA LEU A 45 8.34 -1.52 33.07
C LEU A 45 9.43 -0.77 33.82
N ARG A 46 10.70 -1.12 33.64
CA ARG A 46 11.83 -0.40 34.26
C ARG A 46 11.92 1.05 33.79
N ARG A 47 11.69 1.31 32.50
CA ARG A 47 11.64 2.67 31.97
C ARG A 47 10.49 3.46 32.59
N ALA A 48 9.28 2.90 32.61
CA ALA A 48 8.12 3.57 33.21
C ALA A 48 8.32 3.90 34.71
N ILE A 49 8.94 2.99 35.47
CA ILE A 49 9.30 3.24 36.88
C ILE A 49 10.28 4.42 37.00
N ASN A 50 11.29 4.49 36.12
CA ASN A 50 12.27 5.57 36.10
C ASN A 50 11.65 6.92 35.70
N GLU A 51 10.76 6.95 34.69
CA GLU A 51 10.06 8.16 34.23
C GLU A 51 9.15 8.75 35.32
N LEU A 52 8.54 7.89 36.14
CA LEU A 52 7.75 8.32 37.29
C LEU A 52 8.61 8.92 38.42
N GLY A 53 9.94 8.92 38.30
CA GLY A 53 10.87 9.65 39.18
C GLY A 53 11.05 9.03 40.56
N LEU A 54 10.92 7.70 40.68
CA LEU A 54 10.84 7.02 41.97
C LEU A 54 12.05 6.13 42.22
N ASP A 55 12.86 6.50 43.21
CA ASP A 55 14.06 5.76 43.63
C ASP A 55 13.75 4.28 43.96
N ASN A 56 14.59 3.38 43.44
CA ASN A 56 14.64 1.94 43.76
C ASN A 56 14.86 1.63 45.26
N LYS A 57 15.05 2.65 46.11
CA LYS A 57 15.40 2.52 47.53
C LYS A 57 14.33 3.01 48.51
N SER A 58 13.21 3.55 48.04
CA SER A 58 12.11 3.92 48.93
C SER A 58 11.26 2.69 49.26
N ARG A 59 11.67 1.94 50.31
CA ARG A 59 10.72 1.23 51.18
C ARG A 59 10.13 2.26 52.14
N SER A 60 9.35 3.22 51.64
CA SER A 60 8.65 4.16 52.52
C SER A 60 7.49 3.44 53.20
N THR A 61 7.57 3.38 54.52
CA THR A 61 6.53 2.91 55.43
C THR A 61 5.36 3.90 55.41
N GLY A 62 4.43 3.71 54.49
CA GLY A 62 3.15 4.41 54.44
C GLY A 62 2.55 4.39 53.03
N LEU A 63 1.64 3.45 52.75
CA LEU A 63 1.01 3.32 51.43
C LEU A 63 0.06 4.48 51.15
N GLY A 64 0.52 5.47 50.40
CA GLY A 64 -0.37 6.34 49.62
C GLY A 64 -1.06 5.56 48.50
N SER A 65 -2.15 6.10 47.96
CA SER A 65 -2.84 5.52 46.79
C SER A 65 -1.91 5.35 45.59
N LYS A 66 -0.97 6.29 45.38
CA LYS A 66 0.07 6.22 44.35
C LYS A 66 1.01 5.02 44.53
N ASP A 67 1.51 4.78 45.74
CA ASP A 67 2.41 3.64 46.03
C ASP A 67 1.72 2.29 45.83
N THR A 68 0.41 2.23 46.12
CA THR A 68 -0.40 1.02 45.89
C THR A 68 -0.58 0.73 44.40
N ILE A 69 -0.84 1.76 43.60
CA ILE A 69 -0.93 1.66 42.13
C ILE A 69 0.42 1.23 41.54
N LEU A 70 1.52 1.82 42.01
CA LEU A 70 2.88 1.48 41.58
C LEU A 70 3.25 0.03 41.89
N GLN A 71 2.98 -0.40 43.12
CA GLN A 71 3.27 -1.76 43.55
C GLN A 71 2.52 -2.76 42.68
N LYS A 72 1.22 -2.55 42.49
CA LYS A 72 0.32 -3.45 41.75
C LYS A 72 0.56 -3.47 40.23
N HIS A 73 0.77 -2.30 39.61
CA HIS A 73 0.80 -2.18 38.15
C HIS A 73 2.20 -2.19 37.54
N TYR A 74 3.26 -1.98 38.33
CA TYR A 74 4.63 -1.91 37.80
C TYR A 74 5.60 -2.85 38.52
N ARG A 75 5.65 -2.85 39.86
CA ARG A 75 6.65 -3.66 40.60
C ARG A 75 6.31 -5.15 40.63
N GLU A 76 5.08 -5.51 41.00
CA GLU A 76 4.64 -6.92 41.01
C GLU A 76 4.79 -7.60 39.63
N PRO A 77 4.36 -6.98 38.50
CA PRO A 77 4.61 -7.53 37.17
C PRO A 77 6.11 -7.63 36.82
N LEU A 78 6.92 -6.65 37.23
CA LEU A 78 8.36 -6.68 36.96
C LEU A 78 9.06 -7.82 37.72
N ASP A 79 8.66 -8.09 38.96
CA ASP A 79 9.20 -9.18 39.78
C ASP A 79 8.85 -10.55 39.16
N ASP A 80 7.62 -10.73 38.67
CA ASP A 80 7.18 -11.96 37.99
C ASP A 80 7.95 -12.20 36.67
N LEU A 81 8.19 -11.13 35.90
CA LEU A 81 9.00 -11.19 34.69
C LEU A 81 10.48 -11.43 34.99
N ASP A 82 11.04 -10.86 36.06
CA ASP A 82 12.41 -11.12 36.53
C ASP A 82 12.56 -12.60 36.93
N GLN A 83 11.57 -13.18 37.61
CA GLN A 83 11.53 -14.61 37.93
C GLN A 83 11.47 -15.45 36.66
N THR A 84 10.59 -15.12 35.72
CA THR A 84 10.47 -15.83 34.44
C THR A 84 11.77 -15.77 33.63
N ALA A 85 12.44 -14.62 33.58
CA ALA A 85 13.70 -14.46 32.87
C ALA A 85 14.84 -15.29 33.49
N SER A 86 14.82 -15.50 34.81
CA SER A 86 15.84 -16.30 35.51
C SER A 86 15.84 -17.78 35.13
N ALA A 87 14.75 -18.28 34.54
CA ALA A 87 14.64 -19.65 34.05
C ALA A 87 15.41 -19.90 32.74
N PHE A 88 15.86 -18.86 32.03
CA PHE A 88 16.63 -19.01 30.79
C PHE A 88 18.09 -19.40 31.06
N LYS A 89 18.51 -20.57 30.58
CA LYS A 89 19.89 -21.05 30.72
C LYS A 89 20.55 -21.32 29.37
N ILE A 90 21.66 -20.63 29.11
CA ILE A 90 22.45 -20.78 27.87
C ILE A 90 22.93 -22.23 27.67
N SER A 91 23.20 -22.96 28.76
CA SER A 91 23.63 -24.36 28.72
C SER A 91 22.60 -25.31 28.10
N GLU A 92 21.31 -24.97 28.15
CA GLU A 92 20.22 -25.81 27.64
C GLU A 92 20.03 -25.67 26.12
N HIS A 93 20.72 -24.70 25.49
CA HIS A 93 20.58 -24.40 24.06
C HIS A 93 21.87 -24.62 23.27
N GLY A 94 22.74 -25.54 23.71
CA GLY A 94 23.96 -25.88 22.96
C GLY A 94 25.02 -24.77 22.94
N GLY A 95 25.05 -23.93 23.99
CA GLY A 95 25.99 -22.82 24.14
C GLY A 95 25.48 -21.49 23.55
N VAL A 96 26.36 -20.49 23.48
CA VAL A 96 25.99 -19.10 23.11
C VAL A 96 25.34 -19.04 21.71
N ARG A 97 25.86 -19.78 20.74
CA ARG A 97 25.35 -19.74 19.36
C ARG A 97 23.93 -20.26 19.26
N GLY A 98 23.64 -21.42 19.88
CA GLY A 98 22.28 -21.98 19.85
C GLY A 98 21.30 -21.17 20.71
N ALA A 99 21.76 -20.56 21.81
CA ALA A 99 20.96 -19.60 22.58
C ALA A 99 20.60 -18.35 21.75
N VAL A 100 21.54 -17.83 20.94
CA VAL A 100 21.30 -16.69 20.04
C VAL A 100 20.29 -17.06 18.95
N ASP A 101 20.44 -18.23 18.32
CA ASP A 101 19.52 -18.65 17.26
C ASP A 101 18.12 -18.92 17.80
N PHE A 102 18.00 -19.48 19.01
CA PHE A 102 16.73 -19.62 19.72
C PHE A 102 16.06 -18.28 20.04
N LEU A 103 16.82 -17.31 20.57
CA LEU A 103 16.30 -15.96 20.85
C LEU A 103 15.90 -15.20 19.58
N LYS A 104 16.56 -15.44 18.43
CA LYS A 104 16.14 -14.88 17.14
C LYS A 104 14.77 -15.43 16.69
N GLN A 105 14.52 -16.72 16.88
CA GLN A 105 13.21 -17.32 16.57
C GLN A 105 12.13 -16.74 17.48
N GLN A 106 12.40 -16.65 18.79
CA GLN A 106 11.49 -16.03 19.75
C GLN A 106 11.24 -14.53 19.47
N LYS A 107 12.26 -13.80 19.02
CA LYS A 107 12.12 -12.41 18.55
C LYS A 107 11.15 -12.32 17.37
N SER A 108 11.34 -13.14 16.34
CA SER A 108 10.45 -13.13 15.17
C SER A 108 9.00 -13.45 15.56
N ALA A 109 8.79 -14.42 16.46
CA ALA A 109 7.47 -14.74 16.97
C ALA A 109 6.83 -13.57 17.75
N PHE A 110 7.61 -12.87 18.58
CA PHE A 110 7.16 -11.70 19.34
C PHE A 110 6.80 -10.52 18.42
N GLU A 111 7.63 -10.22 17.43
CA GLU A 111 7.36 -9.15 16.45
C GLU A 111 6.08 -9.44 15.64
N ASN A 112 5.89 -10.70 15.21
CA ASN A 112 4.66 -11.12 14.52
C ASN A 112 3.42 -10.98 15.43
N GLN A 113 3.55 -11.26 16.72
CA GLN A 113 2.46 -11.08 17.68
C GLN A 113 2.08 -9.60 17.84
N ILE A 114 3.06 -8.70 17.96
CA ILE A 114 2.81 -7.24 18.00
C ILE A 114 2.02 -6.79 16.77
N LEU A 115 2.46 -7.21 15.58
CA LEU A 115 1.80 -6.84 14.33
C LEU A 115 0.38 -7.43 14.25
N ALA A 116 0.18 -8.68 14.68
CA ALA A 116 -1.13 -9.33 14.70
C ALA A 116 -2.10 -8.67 15.69
N ASP A 117 -1.62 -8.21 16.84
CA ASP A 117 -2.43 -7.50 17.83
C ASP A 117 -2.79 -6.10 17.34
N ARG A 118 -1.87 -5.41 16.64
CA ARG A 118 -2.13 -4.11 15.99
C ARG A 118 -3.02 -4.17 14.76
N ALA A 119 -3.11 -5.34 14.12
CA ALA A 119 -3.99 -5.55 12.97
C ALA A 119 -5.47 -5.62 13.36
N ARG A 120 -5.79 -5.79 14.65
CA ARG A 120 -7.18 -5.85 15.15
C ARG A 120 -7.83 -4.47 15.13
N ILE A 121 -9.15 -4.47 15.03
CA ILE A 121 -9.98 -3.26 15.06
C ILE A 121 -10.98 -3.38 16.20
N ASP A 122 -11.02 -2.36 17.04
CA ASP A 122 -11.98 -2.21 18.14
C ASP A 122 -13.19 -1.40 17.67
N TYR A 123 -14.13 -2.08 17.01
CA TYR A 123 -15.37 -1.46 16.53
C TYR A 123 -16.29 -0.98 17.66
N GLU A 124 -16.10 -1.46 18.90
CA GLU A 124 -16.88 -0.97 20.04
C GLU A 124 -16.41 0.44 20.43
N ALA A 125 -15.09 0.64 20.57
CA ALA A 125 -14.50 1.95 20.82
C ALA A 125 -14.83 2.94 19.70
N ILE A 126 -14.62 2.54 18.43
CA ILE A 126 -14.90 3.38 17.26
C ILE A 126 -16.38 3.73 17.17
N GLY A 127 -17.27 2.75 17.40
CA GLY A 127 -18.71 2.93 17.34
C GLY A 127 -19.25 3.83 18.45
N ALA A 128 -18.59 3.88 19.61
CA ALA A 128 -18.94 4.79 20.69
C ALA A 128 -18.62 6.26 20.34
N GLU A 129 -17.51 6.51 19.63
CA GLU A 129 -17.13 7.85 19.19
C GLU A 129 -17.92 8.32 17.96
N THR A 130 -18.05 7.46 16.94
CA THR A 130 -18.74 7.78 15.68
C THR A 130 -19.75 6.68 15.29
N PRO A 131 -20.97 6.70 15.84
CA PRO A 131 -21.99 5.66 15.60
C PRO A 131 -22.42 5.52 14.12
N ALA A 132 -22.22 6.56 13.31
CA ALA A 132 -22.55 6.54 11.89
C ALA A 132 -21.69 5.53 11.09
N ILE A 133 -20.46 5.25 11.53
CA ILE A 133 -19.55 4.30 10.88
C ILE A 133 -20.19 2.91 10.80
N GLN A 134 -20.84 2.44 11.88
CA GLN A 134 -21.46 1.11 11.89
C GLN A 134 -22.55 0.96 10.83
N LYS A 135 -23.29 2.04 10.52
CA LYS A 135 -24.32 2.03 9.48
C LYS A 135 -23.70 1.97 8.08
N ILE A 136 -22.65 2.75 7.85
CA ILE A 136 -21.93 2.81 6.56
C ILE A 136 -21.21 1.49 6.31
N GLN A 137 -20.50 0.97 7.31
CA GLN A 137 -19.83 -0.32 7.25
C GLN A 137 -20.81 -1.43 6.88
N LYS A 138 -21.97 -1.48 7.54
CA LYS A 138 -23.01 -2.46 7.20
C LYS A 138 -23.55 -2.29 5.78
N ALA A 139 -23.63 -1.05 5.28
CA ALA A 139 -24.04 -0.79 3.91
C ALA A 139 -22.98 -1.25 2.89
N LEU A 140 -21.70 -0.98 3.13
CA LEU A 140 -20.57 -1.46 2.33
C LEU A 140 -20.48 -2.99 2.33
N GLU A 141 -20.59 -3.62 3.51
CA GLU A 141 -20.66 -5.09 3.64
C GLU A 141 -21.85 -5.66 2.86
N ASN A 142 -23.01 -5.01 2.90
CA ASN A 142 -24.17 -5.44 2.13
C ASN A 142 -23.92 -5.33 0.61
N ILE A 143 -23.28 -4.25 0.15
CA ILE A 143 -22.89 -4.10 -1.27
C ILE A 143 -21.93 -5.23 -1.67
N ALA A 144 -20.90 -5.51 -0.87
CA ALA A 144 -19.95 -6.59 -1.15
C ALA A 144 -20.67 -7.95 -1.22
N ASP A 145 -21.50 -8.28 -0.23
CA ASP A 145 -22.29 -9.52 -0.21
C ASP A 145 -23.24 -9.61 -1.42
N LEU A 146 -23.86 -8.50 -1.83
CA LEU A 146 -24.73 -8.43 -3.00
C LEU A 146 -23.94 -8.58 -4.31
N LYS A 147 -22.77 -7.95 -4.45
CA LYS A 147 -21.86 -8.11 -5.60
C LYS A 147 -21.42 -9.57 -5.73
N ASP A 148 -21.02 -10.21 -4.63
CA ASP A 148 -20.67 -11.63 -4.58
C ASP A 148 -21.84 -12.53 -4.97
N PHE A 149 -23.03 -12.27 -4.40
CA PHE A 149 -24.23 -13.02 -4.72
C PHE A 149 -24.61 -12.87 -6.20
N ARG A 150 -24.53 -11.64 -6.73
CA ARG A 150 -24.75 -11.32 -8.15
C ARG A 150 -23.83 -12.19 -9.02
N MET A 151 -22.53 -12.19 -8.73
CA MET A 151 -21.54 -12.97 -9.48
C MET A 151 -21.85 -14.47 -9.47
N ARG A 152 -22.16 -15.05 -8.31
CA ARG A 152 -22.52 -16.48 -8.20
C ARG A 152 -23.74 -16.82 -9.04
N ARG A 153 -24.78 -15.99 -9.00
CA ARG A 153 -26.00 -16.18 -9.81
C ARG A 153 -25.72 -16.03 -11.30
N MET A 154 -24.80 -15.15 -11.69
CA MET A 154 -24.38 -15.05 -13.08
C MET A 154 -23.66 -16.33 -13.55
N PHE A 155 -22.76 -16.90 -12.76
CA PHE A 155 -22.13 -18.19 -13.09
C PHE A 155 -23.15 -19.33 -13.22
N GLU A 156 -24.19 -19.36 -12.39
CA GLU A 156 -25.27 -20.34 -12.52
C GLU A 156 -26.07 -20.17 -13.83
N ILE A 157 -26.35 -18.95 -14.27
CA ILE A 157 -27.07 -18.70 -15.53
C ILE A 157 -26.24 -19.21 -16.72
N LEU A 158 -24.92 -18.97 -16.68
CA LEU A 158 -23.98 -19.37 -17.71
C LEU A 158 -23.79 -20.88 -17.80
N ASN A 159 -24.12 -21.63 -16.73
CA ASN A 159 -24.02 -23.08 -16.73
C ASN A 159 -25.03 -23.71 -17.73
N PRO A 160 -24.56 -24.48 -18.74
CA PRO A 160 -25.42 -25.10 -19.75
C PRO A 160 -26.40 -26.12 -19.19
N LYS A 161 -26.14 -26.69 -18.01
CA LYS A 161 -27.00 -27.70 -17.36
C LYS A 161 -28.21 -27.11 -16.62
N VAL A 162 -28.28 -25.78 -16.48
CA VAL A 162 -29.35 -25.12 -15.74
C VAL A 162 -30.58 -24.92 -16.61
N SER A 163 -31.75 -25.30 -16.09
CA SER A 163 -33.02 -25.19 -16.81
C SER A 163 -33.38 -23.74 -17.15
N LEU A 164 -34.09 -23.53 -18.28
CA LEU A 164 -34.57 -22.20 -18.70
C LEU A 164 -35.41 -21.49 -17.63
N THR A 165 -36.20 -22.23 -16.86
CA THR A 165 -37.01 -21.67 -15.77
C THR A 165 -36.15 -21.12 -14.65
N VAL A 166 -35.06 -21.82 -14.28
CA VAL A 166 -34.12 -21.34 -13.26
C VAL A 166 -33.33 -20.14 -13.79
N ARG A 167 -32.92 -20.15 -15.07
CA ARG A 167 -32.27 -18.99 -15.70
C ARG A 167 -33.13 -17.73 -15.63
N LYS A 168 -34.38 -17.78 -16.09
CA LYS A 168 -35.30 -16.63 -16.03
C LYS A 168 -35.52 -16.12 -14.60
N ARG A 169 -35.59 -17.02 -13.60
CA ARG A 169 -35.69 -16.63 -12.19
C ARG A 169 -34.42 -15.93 -11.71
N ASN A 170 -33.25 -16.49 -12.03
CA ASN A 170 -31.97 -15.88 -11.67
C ASN A 170 -31.79 -14.51 -12.34
N GLU A 171 -32.20 -14.35 -13.60
CA GLU A 171 -32.20 -13.04 -14.29
C GLU A 171 -33.05 -11.99 -13.56
N ALA A 172 -34.26 -12.37 -13.12
CA ALA A 172 -35.12 -11.48 -12.34
C ALA A 172 -34.48 -11.10 -10.99
N VAL A 173 -33.87 -12.07 -10.29
CA VAL A 173 -33.14 -11.85 -9.04
C VAL A 173 -31.95 -10.91 -9.26
N LEU A 174 -31.17 -11.11 -10.33
CA LEU A 174 -30.04 -10.25 -10.66
C LEU A 174 -30.45 -8.80 -10.91
N LYS A 175 -31.62 -8.58 -11.55
CA LYS A 175 -32.16 -7.24 -11.75
C LYS A 175 -32.46 -6.56 -10.40
N THR A 176 -33.12 -7.26 -9.47
CA THR A 176 -33.40 -6.76 -8.13
C THR A 176 -32.12 -6.46 -7.35
N VAL A 177 -31.14 -7.36 -7.39
CA VAL A 177 -29.84 -7.17 -6.73
C VAL A 177 -29.13 -5.94 -7.28
N LYS A 178 -29.16 -5.72 -8.60
CA LYS A 178 -28.58 -4.52 -9.22
C LYS A 178 -29.27 -3.24 -8.75
N GLU A 179 -30.60 -3.24 -8.64
CA GLU A 179 -31.37 -2.10 -8.12
C GLU A 179 -31.04 -1.82 -6.64
N GLU A 180 -30.87 -2.86 -5.82
CA GLU A 180 -30.51 -2.73 -4.41
C GLU A 180 -29.08 -2.21 -4.19
N ILE A 181 -28.11 -2.67 -5.00
CA ILE A 181 -26.75 -2.13 -5.01
C ILE A 181 -26.80 -0.63 -5.35
N ALA A 182 -27.48 -0.25 -6.44
CA ALA A 182 -27.56 1.15 -6.86
C ALA A 182 -28.25 2.06 -5.83
N GLN A 183 -29.26 1.54 -5.12
CA GLN A 183 -29.90 2.28 -4.01
C GLN A 183 -28.95 2.50 -2.83
N THR A 184 -28.15 1.48 -2.51
CA THR A 184 -27.18 1.56 -1.41
C THR A 184 -26.01 2.48 -1.77
N GLU A 185 -25.51 2.43 -3.00
CA GLU A 185 -24.50 3.36 -3.53
C GLU A 185 -24.99 4.81 -3.45
N LYS A 186 -26.23 5.08 -3.88
CA LYS A 186 -26.84 6.42 -3.76
C LYS A 186 -26.97 6.90 -2.30
N PHE A 187 -27.20 5.98 -1.36
CA PHE A 187 -27.18 6.30 0.06
C PHE A 187 -25.77 6.68 0.54
N LEU A 188 -24.74 5.97 0.09
CA LEU A 188 -23.34 6.28 0.41
C LEU A 188 -22.91 7.63 -0.17
N GLU A 189 -23.31 7.96 -1.40
CA GLU A 189 -23.04 9.27 -2.03
C GLU A 189 -23.61 10.46 -1.26
N GLN A 190 -24.71 10.26 -0.53
CA GLN A 190 -25.38 11.29 0.28
C GLN A 190 -24.84 11.37 1.71
N THR A 191 -23.95 10.45 2.09
CA THR A 191 -23.39 10.38 3.43
C THR A 191 -22.25 11.41 3.58
N ASP A 192 -21.99 11.85 4.82
CA ASP A 192 -20.87 12.74 5.12
C ASP A 192 -19.55 12.13 4.58
N PRO A 193 -18.85 12.83 3.67
CA PRO A 193 -17.60 12.35 3.07
C PRO A 193 -16.53 12.00 4.10
N ILE A 194 -16.50 12.68 5.25
CA ILE A 194 -15.51 12.40 6.30
C ILE A 194 -15.83 11.06 6.97
N VAL A 195 -17.09 10.77 7.26
CA VAL A 195 -17.48 9.50 7.89
C VAL A 195 -17.31 8.33 6.90
N LEU A 196 -17.59 8.56 5.62
CA LEU A 196 -17.28 7.58 4.57
C LEU A 196 -15.77 7.28 4.55
N ARG A 197 -14.94 8.32 4.56
CA ARG A 197 -13.49 8.21 4.59
C ARG A 197 -12.96 7.49 5.83
N GLN A 198 -13.52 7.76 7.01
CA GLN A 198 -13.20 7.02 8.23
C GLN A 198 -13.49 5.52 8.05
N THR A 199 -14.60 5.19 7.41
CA THR A 199 -15.01 3.80 7.16
C THR A 199 -14.08 3.12 6.13
N GLU A 200 -13.71 3.81 5.05
CA GLU A 200 -12.75 3.32 4.05
C GLU A 200 -11.39 2.97 4.67
N LEU A 201 -10.84 3.85 5.53
CA LEU A 201 -9.55 3.60 6.18
C LEU A 201 -9.59 2.37 7.11
N LEU A 202 -10.72 2.14 7.78
CA LEU A 202 -10.92 0.94 8.59
C LEU A 202 -11.06 -0.32 7.73
N GLU A 203 -11.76 -0.23 6.61
CA GLU A 203 -11.87 -1.33 5.65
C GLU A 203 -10.51 -1.67 5.03
N TYR A 204 -9.69 -0.66 4.71
CA TYR A 204 -8.32 -0.86 4.26
C TYR A 204 -7.47 -1.57 5.31
N LYS A 205 -7.60 -1.18 6.59
CA LYS A 205 -6.92 -1.85 7.70
C LYS A 205 -7.39 -3.31 7.85
N GLU A 206 -8.69 -3.56 7.78
CA GLU A 206 -9.27 -4.92 7.83
C GLU A 206 -8.76 -5.78 6.66
N ASN A 207 -8.80 -5.24 5.43
CA ASN A 207 -8.30 -5.90 4.23
C ASN A 207 -6.82 -6.27 4.32
N LEU A 208 -5.99 -5.36 4.84
CA LEU A 208 -4.57 -5.61 5.04
C LEU A 208 -4.32 -6.66 6.13
N ALA A 209 -5.16 -6.72 7.16
CA ALA A 209 -5.09 -7.74 8.21
C ALA A 209 -5.52 -9.13 7.70
N GLU A 210 -6.60 -9.20 6.92
CA GLU A 210 -7.17 -10.48 6.44
C GLU A 210 -6.47 -11.00 5.18
N GLY A 211 -6.16 -10.11 4.22
CA GLY A 211 -5.50 -10.42 2.95
C GLY A 211 -3.98 -10.44 3.02
N GLY A 212 -3.40 -9.95 4.13
CA GLY A 212 -1.96 -9.82 4.39
C GLY A 212 -1.27 -8.74 3.56
N HIS A 213 -1.47 -8.76 2.24
CA HIS A 213 -0.69 -7.96 1.29
C HIS A 213 -1.53 -7.31 0.16
N ILE A 214 -2.85 -7.30 0.28
CA ILE A 214 -3.73 -6.60 -0.68
C ILE A 214 -4.72 -5.73 0.08
N CYS A 215 -4.87 -4.50 -0.39
CA CYS A 215 -5.85 -3.55 0.07
C CYS A 215 -6.78 -3.26 -1.11
N VAL A 216 -8.10 -3.32 -0.91
CA VAL A 216 -9.06 -3.03 -1.98
C VAL A 216 -9.23 -1.51 -2.09
N THR A 217 -8.23 -0.85 -2.69
CA THR A 217 -8.31 0.56 -3.10
C THR A 217 -9.18 0.72 -4.33
N THR A 218 -9.43 1.96 -4.75
CA THR A 218 -10.24 2.26 -5.94
C THR A 218 -9.69 1.56 -7.20
N SER A 219 -8.38 1.59 -7.44
CA SER A 219 -7.75 0.89 -8.56
C SER A 219 -7.90 -0.63 -8.47
N VAL A 220 -7.76 -1.20 -7.27
CA VAL A 220 -7.94 -2.64 -7.04
C VAL A 220 -9.38 -3.07 -7.27
N GLU A 221 -10.36 -2.27 -6.84
CA GLU A 221 -11.77 -2.53 -7.12
C GLU A 221 -12.06 -2.54 -8.64
N GLN A 222 -11.50 -1.59 -9.40
CA GLN A 222 -11.60 -1.57 -10.86
C GLN A 222 -10.97 -2.83 -11.49
N TYR A 223 -9.81 -3.27 -11.00
CA TYR A 223 -9.21 -4.51 -11.46
C TYR A 223 -10.07 -5.73 -11.13
N LEU A 224 -10.68 -5.78 -9.93
CA LEU A 224 -11.57 -6.86 -9.54
C LEU A 224 -12.82 -6.90 -10.41
N GLU A 225 -13.44 -5.76 -10.69
CA GLU A 225 -14.59 -5.67 -11.60
C GLU A 225 -14.20 -6.18 -13.00
N ALA A 226 -13.08 -5.70 -13.54
CA ALA A 226 -12.58 -6.14 -14.84
C ALA A 226 -12.26 -7.65 -14.87
N ILE A 227 -11.72 -8.21 -13.78
CA ILE A 227 -11.50 -9.65 -13.64
C ILE A 227 -12.84 -10.38 -13.62
N GLY A 228 -13.78 -9.94 -12.78
CA GLY A 228 -15.11 -10.54 -12.64
C GLY A 228 -15.84 -10.62 -13.97
N ASP A 229 -15.89 -9.51 -14.71
CA ASP A 229 -16.51 -9.45 -16.04
C ASP A 229 -15.90 -10.46 -17.03
N ARG A 230 -14.58 -10.64 -16.98
CA ARG A 230 -13.89 -11.60 -17.86
C ARG A 230 -14.10 -13.04 -17.42
N MET A 231 -14.18 -13.30 -16.11
CA MET A 231 -14.50 -14.63 -15.59
C MET A 231 -15.88 -15.12 -16.08
N LEU A 232 -16.84 -14.22 -16.27
CA LEU A 232 -18.16 -14.57 -16.83
C LEU A 232 -18.08 -15.10 -18.27
N THR A 233 -17.06 -14.73 -19.03
CA THR A 233 -16.88 -15.25 -20.39
C THR A 233 -16.21 -16.63 -20.41
N GLY A 234 -15.70 -17.10 -19.27
CA GLY A 234 -14.93 -18.35 -19.14
C GLY A 234 -13.58 -18.33 -19.88
N LYS A 235 -13.15 -17.16 -20.36
CA LYS A 235 -11.89 -17.01 -21.10
C LYS A 235 -10.69 -16.84 -20.16
N PRO A 236 -9.50 -17.31 -20.55
CA PRO A 236 -8.27 -17.09 -19.79
C PRO A 236 -7.99 -15.60 -19.54
N ILE A 237 -7.65 -15.24 -18.30
CA ILE A 237 -7.32 -13.86 -17.92
C ILE A 237 -5.82 -13.70 -17.82
N PHE A 238 -5.27 -12.64 -18.40
CA PHE A 238 -3.83 -12.37 -18.40
C PHE A 238 -3.52 -11.06 -17.67
N LEU A 239 -3.00 -11.15 -16.44
CA LEU A 239 -2.56 -10.02 -15.64
C LEU A 239 -1.07 -9.76 -15.91
N HIS A 240 -0.76 -8.58 -16.43
CA HIS A 240 0.62 -8.19 -16.72
C HIS A 240 0.95 -6.82 -16.15
N GLY A 241 2.24 -6.53 -15.99
CA GLY A 241 2.71 -5.27 -15.44
C GLY A 241 4.07 -5.42 -14.76
N PRO A 242 4.64 -4.32 -14.23
CA PRO A 242 5.94 -4.34 -13.56
C PRO A 242 5.99 -5.27 -12.34
N THR A 243 7.20 -5.65 -11.93
CA THR A 243 7.41 -6.47 -10.73
C THR A 243 6.96 -5.70 -9.47
N GLY A 244 6.27 -6.38 -8.55
CA GLY A 244 5.88 -5.76 -7.28
C GLY A 244 4.58 -4.94 -7.31
N THR A 245 3.83 -4.94 -8.41
CA THR A 245 2.46 -4.35 -8.49
C THR A 245 1.36 -5.23 -7.89
N GLY A 246 1.70 -6.35 -7.26
CA GLY A 246 0.71 -7.18 -6.57
C GLY A 246 -0.13 -8.13 -7.45
N LYS A 247 0.21 -8.33 -8.74
CA LYS A 247 -0.50 -9.21 -9.69
C LYS A 247 -0.92 -10.57 -9.12
N THR A 248 0.00 -11.28 -8.46
CA THR A 248 -0.28 -12.60 -7.89
C THR A 248 -1.19 -12.51 -6.67
N SER A 249 -1.03 -11.48 -5.83
CA SER A 249 -1.95 -11.23 -4.72
C SER A 249 -3.35 -10.90 -5.21
N LEU A 250 -3.47 -10.05 -6.24
CA LEU A 250 -4.73 -9.71 -6.90
C LEU A 250 -5.40 -10.96 -7.51
N ALA A 251 -4.66 -11.79 -8.24
CA ALA A 251 -5.19 -13.03 -8.81
C ALA A 251 -5.73 -13.99 -7.73
N ARG A 252 -4.99 -14.17 -6.63
CA ARG A 252 -5.42 -15.01 -5.51
C ARG A 252 -6.65 -14.46 -4.81
N TYR A 253 -6.65 -13.15 -4.54
CA TYR A 253 -7.78 -12.47 -3.91
C TYR A 253 -9.01 -12.59 -4.79
N ALA A 254 -8.92 -12.25 -6.07
CA ALA A 254 -10.03 -12.36 -7.03
C ALA A 254 -10.57 -13.79 -7.15
N ALA A 255 -9.69 -14.80 -7.17
CA ALA A 255 -10.12 -16.20 -7.21
C ALA A 255 -10.98 -16.57 -6.00
N ILE A 256 -10.55 -16.20 -4.79
CA ILE A 256 -11.30 -16.49 -3.55
C ILE A 256 -12.56 -15.65 -3.49
N HIS A 257 -12.47 -14.36 -3.80
CA HIS A 257 -13.58 -13.41 -3.81
C HIS A 257 -14.72 -13.92 -4.72
N PHE A 258 -14.42 -14.24 -5.98
CA PHE A 258 -15.47 -14.61 -6.95
C PHE A 258 -15.94 -16.07 -6.86
N THR A 259 -15.08 -17.00 -6.44
CA THR A 259 -15.44 -18.43 -6.42
C THR A 259 -15.70 -19.00 -5.04
N GLY A 260 -15.28 -18.31 -3.97
CA GLY A 260 -15.28 -18.83 -2.60
C GLY A 260 -14.27 -19.95 -2.33
N HIS A 261 -13.42 -20.28 -3.32
CA HIS A 261 -12.46 -21.37 -3.24
C HIS A 261 -11.03 -20.86 -3.33
N ASN A 262 -10.13 -21.51 -2.58
CA ASN A 262 -8.70 -21.31 -2.78
C ASN A 262 -8.31 -21.75 -4.21
N PRO A 263 -7.51 -20.93 -4.93
CA PRO A 263 -7.04 -21.31 -6.24
C PRO A 263 -6.01 -22.43 -6.16
N GLU A 264 -5.92 -23.21 -7.23
CA GLU A 264 -4.79 -24.11 -7.47
C GLU A 264 -3.63 -23.29 -8.09
N MET A 265 -2.44 -23.37 -7.51
CA MET A 265 -1.28 -22.57 -7.93
C MET A 265 -0.35 -23.40 -8.82
N VAL A 266 0.08 -22.80 -9.93
CA VAL A 266 1.18 -23.29 -10.77
C VAL A 266 2.27 -22.23 -10.80
N PHE A 267 3.35 -22.45 -10.05
CA PHE A 267 4.52 -21.58 -10.07
C PHE A 267 5.38 -21.93 -11.28
N CYS A 268 5.33 -21.07 -12.30
CA CYS A 268 6.00 -21.31 -13.56
C CYS A 268 7.50 -21.05 -13.46
N ASN A 269 8.30 -21.97 -13.95
CA ASN A 269 9.74 -21.84 -14.07
C ASN A 269 10.23 -22.71 -15.24
N PRO A 270 11.50 -22.58 -15.68
CA PRO A 270 12.01 -23.34 -16.82
C PRO A 270 11.97 -24.88 -16.69
N GLN A 271 11.83 -25.40 -15.47
CA GLN A 271 11.75 -26.83 -15.19
C GLN A 271 10.30 -27.35 -15.08
N THR A 272 9.30 -26.47 -15.10
CA THR A 272 7.88 -26.84 -15.01
C THR A 272 7.48 -27.66 -16.24
N LYS A 273 7.14 -28.94 -16.04
CA LYS A 273 6.73 -29.83 -17.13
C LYS A 273 5.22 -29.96 -17.21
N GLU A 274 4.74 -30.45 -18.35
CA GLU A 274 3.33 -30.79 -18.58
C GLU A 274 2.76 -31.67 -17.45
N SER A 275 3.51 -32.67 -16.99
CA SER A 275 3.09 -33.57 -15.90
C SER A 275 2.98 -32.91 -14.52
N ASN A 276 3.65 -31.76 -14.31
CA ASN A 276 3.47 -30.97 -13.09
C ASN A 276 2.14 -30.19 -13.10
N VAL A 277 1.60 -29.90 -14.29
CA VAL A 277 0.39 -29.09 -14.47
C VAL A 277 -0.85 -29.97 -14.63
N TRP A 278 -0.79 -30.96 -15.52
CA TRP A 278 -1.89 -31.88 -15.81
C TRP A 278 -1.99 -33.01 -14.80
N GLY A 279 -0.85 -33.51 -14.35
CA GLY A 279 -0.78 -34.68 -13.48
C GLY A 279 0.10 -35.78 -14.06
N LYS A 280 0.19 -36.86 -13.30
CA LYS A 280 0.96 -38.04 -13.67
C LYS A 280 0.35 -39.29 -13.06
N THR A 281 0.66 -40.40 -13.69
CA THR A 281 0.47 -41.72 -13.09
C THR A 281 1.53 -41.94 -12.01
N GLY A 282 1.08 -42.15 -10.78
CA GLY A 282 1.90 -42.43 -9.61
C GLY A 282 1.82 -43.90 -9.19
N ILE A 283 2.63 -44.24 -8.19
CA ILE A 283 2.71 -45.59 -7.65
C ILE A 283 2.63 -45.50 -6.12
N LYS A 284 1.76 -46.29 -5.49
CA LYS A 284 1.59 -46.34 -4.03
C LYS A 284 1.58 -47.81 -3.56
N PRO A 285 2.23 -48.14 -2.43
CA PRO A 285 2.08 -49.46 -1.83
C PRO A 285 0.65 -49.64 -1.31
N ALA A 286 -0.01 -50.69 -1.79
CA ALA A 286 -1.30 -51.16 -1.29
C ALA A 286 -1.16 -51.75 0.12
N LYS A 287 -2.28 -51.88 0.83
CA LYS A 287 -2.32 -52.43 2.21
C LYS A 287 -1.73 -53.85 2.32
N ASP A 288 -1.65 -54.58 1.21
CA ASP A 288 -1.20 -55.97 1.15
C ASP A 288 0.22 -56.12 0.56
N GLY A 289 0.96 -55.01 0.41
CA GLY A 289 2.33 -55.02 -0.16
C GLY A 289 2.40 -55.06 -1.70
N ALA A 290 1.25 -55.11 -2.39
CA ALA A 290 1.18 -54.94 -3.83
C ALA A 290 1.42 -53.47 -4.24
N ILE A 291 1.93 -53.27 -5.46
CA ILE A 291 2.14 -51.94 -6.03
C ILE A 291 0.86 -51.51 -6.75
N GLU A 292 0.19 -50.47 -6.26
CA GLU A 292 -1.02 -49.90 -6.89
C GLU A 292 -0.66 -48.65 -7.69
N THR A 293 -1.16 -48.59 -8.92
CA THR A 293 -1.06 -47.40 -9.76
C THR A 293 -2.14 -46.41 -9.34
N VAL A 294 -1.73 -45.19 -8.97
CA VAL A 294 -2.64 -44.12 -8.53
C VAL A 294 -2.59 -42.95 -9.50
N GLU A 295 -3.74 -42.37 -9.81
CA GLU A 295 -3.81 -41.14 -10.59
C GLU A 295 -3.51 -39.95 -9.69
N ILE A 296 -2.50 -39.15 -10.04
CA ILE A 296 -2.16 -37.92 -9.34
C ILE A 296 -2.55 -36.76 -10.24
N TYR A 297 -3.68 -36.12 -9.94
CA TYR A 297 -4.14 -34.94 -10.67
C TYR A 297 -3.20 -33.76 -10.39
N GLY A 298 -2.75 -33.10 -11.47
CA GLY A 298 -2.02 -31.84 -11.37
C GLY A 298 -2.96 -30.67 -11.08
N PRO A 299 -2.42 -29.48 -10.74
CA PRO A 299 -3.20 -28.31 -10.34
C PRO A 299 -4.28 -27.92 -11.36
N LEU A 300 -3.97 -27.97 -12.66
CA LEU A 300 -4.90 -27.60 -13.73
C LEU A 300 -6.06 -28.62 -13.83
N ALA A 301 -5.74 -29.91 -13.79
CA ALA A 301 -6.72 -30.97 -13.85
C ALA A 301 -7.64 -31.00 -12.62
N LYS A 302 -7.05 -30.78 -11.45
CA LYS A 302 -7.77 -30.68 -10.18
C LYS A 302 -8.72 -29.48 -10.18
N ALA A 303 -8.25 -28.32 -10.67
CA ALA A 303 -9.09 -27.13 -10.81
C ALA A 303 -10.30 -27.38 -11.73
N MET A 304 -10.12 -28.09 -12.85
CA MET A 304 -11.23 -28.47 -13.74
C MET A 304 -12.23 -29.39 -13.06
N ALA A 305 -11.74 -30.46 -12.41
CA ALA A 305 -12.56 -31.46 -11.76
C ALA A 305 -13.33 -30.91 -10.54
N GLU A 306 -12.76 -29.93 -9.85
CA GLU A 306 -13.33 -29.34 -8.63
C GLU A 306 -14.05 -28.00 -8.88
N GLY A 307 -14.00 -27.45 -10.10
CA GLY A 307 -14.64 -26.17 -10.43
C GLY A 307 -13.99 -24.98 -9.75
N LYS A 308 -12.65 -24.96 -9.69
CA LYS A 308 -11.85 -23.92 -9.02
C LYS A 308 -11.06 -23.09 -10.03
N THR A 309 -10.63 -21.91 -9.60
CA THR A 309 -9.64 -21.13 -10.36
C THR A 309 -8.26 -21.78 -10.27
N VAL A 310 -7.55 -21.85 -11.40
CA VAL A 310 -6.11 -22.13 -11.45
C VAL A 310 -5.34 -20.86 -11.79
N ILE A 311 -4.23 -20.61 -11.09
CA ILE A 311 -3.36 -19.45 -11.31
C ILE A 311 -2.00 -19.93 -11.80
N PHE A 312 -1.62 -19.51 -13.00
CA PHE A 312 -0.28 -19.67 -13.54
C PHE A 312 0.55 -18.45 -13.18
N ASP A 313 1.34 -18.58 -12.12
CA ASP A 313 2.17 -17.50 -11.61
C ASP A 313 3.48 -17.40 -12.40
N GLU A 314 3.83 -16.18 -12.80
CA GLU A 314 4.99 -15.88 -13.65
C GLU A 314 5.02 -16.68 -14.97
N PHE A 315 3.90 -16.71 -15.70
CA PHE A 315 3.73 -17.53 -16.90
C PHE A 315 4.83 -17.33 -17.96
N THR A 316 5.33 -16.11 -18.12
CA THR A 316 6.44 -15.78 -19.04
C THR A 316 7.81 -16.33 -18.60
N ALA A 317 7.91 -16.99 -17.44
CA ALA A 317 9.08 -17.78 -17.04
C ALA A 317 9.16 -19.15 -17.75
N LEU A 318 8.07 -19.63 -18.35
CA LEU A 318 8.07 -20.89 -19.10
C LEU A 318 8.78 -20.70 -20.45
N PRO A 319 9.57 -21.68 -20.91
CA PRO A 319 9.97 -21.83 -22.30
C PRO A 319 8.77 -21.77 -23.25
N LYS A 320 8.95 -21.18 -24.44
CA LYS A 320 7.88 -20.99 -25.43
C LYS A 320 7.22 -22.32 -25.82
N GLU A 321 8.02 -23.38 -25.94
CA GLU A 321 7.56 -24.73 -26.28
C GLU A 321 6.64 -25.31 -25.21
N GLN A 322 6.86 -24.93 -23.94
CA GLN A 322 6.04 -25.37 -22.82
C GLN A 322 4.75 -24.55 -22.68
N MET A 323 4.71 -23.28 -23.09
CA MET A 323 3.46 -22.51 -23.02
C MET A 323 2.31 -23.14 -23.86
N VAL A 324 2.65 -23.88 -24.90
CA VAL A 324 1.68 -24.43 -25.87
C VAL A 324 0.83 -25.57 -25.28
N PHE A 325 1.30 -26.31 -24.26
CA PHE A 325 0.53 -27.46 -23.73
C PHE A 325 -0.82 -27.05 -23.11
N ILE A 326 -0.99 -25.78 -22.72
CA ILE A 326 -2.23 -25.28 -22.11
C ILE A 326 -3.29 -24.93 -23.18
N LYS A 327 -2.87 -24.73 -24.43
CA LYS A 327 -3.73 -24.29 -25.54
C LYS A 327 -4.95 -25.18 -25.73
N GLY A 328 -4.82 -26.49 -25.46
CA GLY A 328 -5.92 -27.45 -25.57
C GLY A 328 -7.16 -27.07 -24.75
N VAL A 329 -7.03 -26.17 -23.76
CA VAL A 329 -8.10 -25.88 -22.80
C VAL A 329 -8.52 -24.42 -22.74
N PHE A 330 -7.87 -23.52 -23.48
CA PHE A 330 -8.28 -22.12 -23.58
C PHE A 330 -9.69 -21.91 -24.17
N ASN A 331 -10.14 -22.85 -25.00
CA ASN A 331 -11.47 -22.81 -25.62
C ASN A 331 -12.46 -23.80 -24.98
N ALA A 332 -12.05 -24.51 -23.93
CA ALA A 332 -12.93 -25.47 -23.28
C ALA A 332 -13.99 -24.77 -22.43
N LYS A 333 -15.18 -25.33 -22.43
CA LYS A 333 -16.35 -24.80 -21.74
C LYS A 333 -16.76 -25.74 -20.61
N VAL A 334 -17.54 -25.18 -19.68
CA VAL A 334 -18.18 -25.97 -18.62
C VAL A 334 -18.98 -27.13 -19.23
N GLY A 335 -18.70 -28.36 -18.78
CA GLY A 335 -19.28 -29.59 -19.29
C GLY A 335 -18.47 -30.29 -20.39
N ASP A 336 -17.43 -29.64 -20.95
CA ASP A 336 -16.52 -30.31 -21.87
C ASP A 336 -15.71 -31.39 -21.14
N LYS A 337 -15.44 -32.47 -21.86
CA LYS A 337 -14.67 -33.62 -21.37
C LYS A 337 -13.28 -33.61 -21.99
N ILE A 338 -12.27 -33.48 -21.16
CA ILE A 338 -10.87 -33.39 -21.57
C ILE A 338 -10.14 -34.65 -21.14
N ASN A 339 -9.49 -35.32 -22.10
CA ASN A 339 -8.68 -36.48 -21.79
C ASN A 339 -7.30 -36.04 -21.32
N ILE A 340 -6.94 -36.41 -20.10
CA ILE A 340 -5.68 -36.10 -19.46
C ILE A 340 -4.81 -37.35 -19.50
N VAL A 341 -3.65 -37.24 -20.13
CA VAL A 341 -2.72 -38.36 -20.32
C VAL A 341 -2.32 -38.92 -18.96
N GLY A 342 -2.68 -40.18 -18.68
CA GLY A 342 -2.38 -40.87 -17.43
C GLY A 342 -3.39 -40.68 -16.29
N ASN A 343 -4.44 -39.88 -16.49
CA ASN A 343 -5.48 -39.55 -15.49
C ASN A 343 -6.92 -39.70 -16.03
N GLY A 344 -7.10 -40.21 -17.26
CA GLY A 344 -8.41 -40.41 -17.86
C GLY A 344 -9.13 -39.11 -18.23
N THR A 345 -10.46 -39.17 -18.34
CA THR A 345 -11.28 -38.05 -18.80
C THR A 345 -11.80 -37.22 -17.63
N VAL A 346 -11.48 -35.93 -17.62
CA VAL A 346 -11.99 -34.95 -16.66
C VAL A 346 -13.08 -34.10 -17.31
N GLU A 347 -14.20 -33.93 -16.61
CA GLU A 347 -15.25 -33.03 -17.03
C GLU A 347 -15.10 -31.68 -16.31
N ILE A 348 -15.07 -30.58 -17.07
CA ILE A 348 -14.93 -29.23 -16.51
C ILE A 348 -16.18 -28.87 -15.72
N GLN A 349 -16.00 -28.67 -14.41
CA GLN A 349 -17.06 -28.23 -13.53
C GLN A 349 -17.29 -26.72 -13.59
N PRO A 350 -18.53 -26.24 -13.32
CA PRO A 350 -18.80 -24.82 -13.16
C PRO A 350 -17.90 -24.18 -12.10
N GLY A 351 -17.42 -22.95 -12.36
CA GLY A 351 -16.49 -22.25 -11.48
C GLY A 351 -15.01 -22.41 -11.86
N PHE A 352 -14.68 -23.33 -12.79
CA PHE A 352 -13.34 -23.40 -13.35
C PHE A 352 -12.98 -22.13 -14.12
N GLN A 353 -11.83 -21.55 -13.78
CA GLN A 353 -11.31 -20.34 -14.43
C GLN A 353 -9.78 -20.39 -14.47
N MET A 354 -9.17 -19.74 -15.46
CA MET A 354 -7.71 -19.62 -15.55
C MET A 354 -7.28 -18.16 -15.45
N ILE A 355 -6.31 -17.88 -14.57
CA ILE A 355 -5.64 -16.57 -14.46
C ILE A 355 -4.14 -16.79 -14.65
N PHE A 356 -3.51 -15.94 -15.46
CA PHE A 356 -2.09 -15.95 -15.75
C PHE A 356 -1.50 -14.65 -15.26
N THR A 357 -0.41 -14.70 -14.48
CA THR A 357 0.36 -13.51 -14.12
C THR A 357 1.65 -13.48 -14.93
N ALA A 358 2.09 -12.31 -15.37
CA ALA A 358 3.30 -12.20 -16.16
C ALA A 358 4.04 -10.87 -15.95
N ASN A 359 5.36 -10.96 -15.99
CA ASN A 359 6.21 -9.82 -16.31
C ASN A 359 6.56 -9.92 -17.80
N LEU A 360 6.22 -8.90 -18.58
CA LEU A 360 6.50 -8.90 -20.02
C LEU A 360 8.00 -8.78 -20.28
N LYS A 361 8.45 -9.45 -21.34
CA LYS A 361 9.84 -9.32 -21.80
C LYS A 361 10.13 -7.88 -22.16
N SER A 362 11.22 -7.38 -21.62
CA SER A 362 11.67 -5.99 -21.76
C SER A 362 13.17 -5.94 -21.49
N GLU A 363 13.81 -4.78 -21.68
CA GLU A 363 15.21 -4.58 -21.26
C GLU A 363 15.42 -4.90 -19.76
N LYS A 364 14.38 -4.72 -18.93
CA LYS A 364 14.42 -5.00 -17.49
C LYS A 364 14.20 -6.46 -17.13
N ASN A 365 13.56 -7.23 -18.03
CA ASN A 365 13.25 -8.64 -17.83
C ASN A 365 13.67 -9.46 -19.08
N PRO A 366 14.97 -9.49 -19.43
CA PRO A 366 15.45 -10.13 -20.66
C PRO A 366 15.32 -11.67 -20.63
N GLU A 367 15.29 -12.27 -19.45
CA GLU A 367 15.14 -13.70 -19.21
C GLU A 367 13.72 -14.21 -19.50
N ARG A 368 12.73 -13.29 -19.47
CA ARG A 368 11.34 -13.62 -19.73
C ARG A 368 11.12 -13.94 -21.19
N GLN A 369 10.23 -14.89 -21.44
CA GLN A 369 9.88 -15.33 -22.77
C GLN A 369 8.75 -14.49 -23.35
N ASP A 370 8.84 -14.17 -24.64
CA ASP A 370 7.72 -13.61 -25.37
C ASP A 370 6.61 -14.65 -25.50
N LEU A 371 5.37 -14.20 -25.45
CA LEU A 371 4.23 -15.07 -25.71
C LEU A 371 4.27 -15.54 -27.18
N PRO A 372 4.12 -16.85 -27.45
CA PRO A 372 3.88 -17.33 -28.81
C PRO A 372 2.63 -16.65 -29.42
N PRO A 373 2.61 -16.33 -30.72
CA PRO A 373 1.49 -15.62 -31.35
C PRO A 373 0.13 -16.29 -31.12
N GLU A 374 0.09 -17.61 -31.10
CA GLU A 374 -1.11 -18.40 -30.84
C GLU A 374 -1.63 -18.28 -29.40
N ILE A 375 -0.76 -18.04 -28.42
CA ILE A 375 -1.13 -17.81 -27.03
C ILE A 375 -1.53 -16.35 -26.82
N ALA A 376 -0.79 -15.42 -27.44
CA ALA A 376 -1.08 -13.99 -27.36
C ALA A 376 -2.51 -13.65 -27.84
N ARG A 377 -2.99 -14.27 -28.91
CA ARG A 377 -4.36 -14.10 -29.43
C ARG A 377 -5.45 -14.50 -28.45
N GLU A 378 -5.19 -15.46 -27.57
CA GLU A 378 -6.18 -15.93 -26.58
C GLU A 378 -6.28 -14.97 -25.39
N PHE A 379 -5.23 -14.17 -25.15
CA PHE A 379 -5.19 -13.14 -24.12
C PHE A 379 -5.57 -11.74 -24.64
N GLU A 380 -5.59 -11.50 -25.94
CA GLU A 380 -5.76 -10.17 -26.55
C GLU A 380 -6.95 -9.38 -25.95
N GLN A 381 -8.12 -10.01 -25.84
CA GLN A 381 -9.32 -9.36 -25.28
C GLN A 381 -9.43 -9.45 -23.74
N ASN A 382 -8.59 -10.27 -23.10
CA ASN A 382 -8.68 -10.58 -21.67
C ASN A 382 -7.42 -10.20 -20.89
N ASN A 383 -6.56 -9.35 -21.46
CA ASN A 383 -5.36 -8.84 -20.80
C ASN A 383 -5.65 -7.62 -19.91
N ILE A 384 -5.16 -7.61 -18.67
CA ILE A 384 -5.26 -6.49 -17.72
C ILE A 384 -3.84 -6.05 -17.39
N LYS A 385 -3.54 -4.77 -17.64
CA LYS A 385 -2.31 -4.14 -17.13
C LYS A 385 -2.56 -3.73 -15.67
N VAL A 386 -1.73 -4.22 -14.76
CA VAL A 386 -1.73 -3.88 -13.34
C VAL A 386 -0.53 -2.98 -13.08
N ASP A 387 -0.81 -1.70 -12.86
CA ASP A 387 0.17 -0.65 -12.63
C ASP A 387 0.48 -0.51 -11.13
N TYR A 388 1.45 0.35 -10.79
CA TYR A 388 1.67 0.72 -9.40
C TYR A 388 0.54 1.61 -8.91
N ASN A 389 0.27 1.57 -7.60
CA ASN A 389 -0.71 2.47 -6.98
C ASN A 389 -0.27 3.92 -7.15
N SER A 390 -1.24 4.82 -7.30
CA SER A 390 -0.95 6.25 -7.31
C SER A 390 -0.42 6.72 -5.95
N PRO A 391 0.28 7.86 -5.87
CA PRO A 391 0.77 8.40 -4.60
C PRO A 391 -0.33 8.56 -3.54
N GLU A 392 -1.55 8.91 -3.97
CA GLU A 392 -2.71 9.08 -3.10
C GLU A 392 -3.17 7.73 -2.51
N GLU A 393 -3.32 6.70 -3.34
CA GLU A 393 -3.69 5.36 -2.86
C GLU A 393 -2.59 4.74 -1.99
N ALA A 394 -1.32 4.98 -2.34
CA ALA A 394 -0.19 4.55 -1.53
C ALA A 394 -0.23 5.20 -0.14
N PHE A 395 -0.56 6.50 -0.06
CA PHE A 395 -0.72 7.20 1.20
C PHE A 395 -1.84 6.61 2.04
N ASP A 396 -2.99 6.30 1.45
CA ASP A 396 -4.12 5.68 2.14
C ASP A 396 -3.76 4.32 2.74
N ILE A 397 -3.03 3.51 1.97
CA ILE A 397 -2.50 2.22 2.42
C ILE A 397 -1.51 2.42 3.58
N MET A 398 -0.64 3.43 3.52
CA MET A 398 0.32 3.73 4.60
C MET A 398 -0.40 4.15 5.88
N ILE A 399 -1.38 5.04 5.78
CA ILE A 399 -2.20 5.48 6.92
C ILE A 399 -2.95 4.30 7.54
N ALA A 400 -3.63 3.49 6.74
CA ALA A 400 -4.36 2.32 7.22
C ALA A 400 -3.46 1.32 7.99
N ARG A 401 -2.19 1.18 7.58
CA ARG A 401 -1.20 0.35 8.29
C ARG A 401 -0.75 0.96 9.63
N LEU A 402 -0.72 2.28 9.72
CA LEU A 402 -0.26 3.02 10.91
C LEU A 402 -1.35 3.22 11.96
N LEU A 403 -2.63 3.07 11.60
CA LEU A 403 -3.75 3.17 12.53
C LEU A 403 -3.58 2.21 13.72
N ASN A 404 -3.95 2.68 14.90
CA ASN A 404 -4.15 1.88 16.10
C ASN A 404 -5.46 1.07 16.02
N ASN A 405 -5.72 0.26 17.04
CA ASN A 405 -6.88 -0.63 17.08
C ASN A 405 -8.20 0.13 17.18
N ASP A 406 -8.19 1.27 17.87
CA ASP A 406 -9.33 2.18 18.02
C ASP A 406 -9.49 3.16 16.83
N GLY A 407 -8.69 2.99 15.77
CA GLY A 407 -8.70 3.88 14.61
C GLY A 407 -7.97 5.22 14.83
N SER A 408 -7.38 5.45 16.00
CA SER A 408 -6.50 6.60 16.23
C SER A 408 -5.14 6.43 15.54
N LEU A 409 -4.32 7.48 15.49
CA LEU A 409 -2.98 7.42 14.96
C LEU A 409 -2.02 8.30 15.77
N ASP A 410 -0.89 7.72 16.19
CA ASP A 410 0.15 8.43 16.95
C ASP A 410 1.33 8.81 16.04
N MET A 411 1.33 10.06 15.56
CA MET A 411 2.39 10.58 14.69
C MET A 411 2.42 12.11 14.70
N SER A 412 3.51 12.71 14.23
CA SER A 412 3.57 14.17 14.07
C SER A 412 2.72 14.62 12.88
N PHE A 413 2.12 15.81 12.99
CA PHE A 413 1.41 16.43 11.85
C PHE A 413 2.34 16.69 10.66
N TYR A 414 3.62 16.99 10.92
CA TYR A 414 4.62 17.16 9.89
C TYR A 414 4.83 15.88 9.09
N ASP A 415 4.92 14.73 9.76
CA ASP A 415 5.13 13.46 9.06
C ASP A 415 3.93 13.05 8.21
N LEU A 416 2.72 13.35 8.69
CA LEU A 416 1.49 13.02 7.98
C LEU A 416 1.22 13.90 6.76
N ASN A 417 1.58 15.19 6.82
CA ASN A 417 1.32 16.14 5.72
C ASN A 417 2.54 16.37 4.81
N THR A 418 3.75 16.06 5.27
CA THR A 418 4.99 16.34 4.54
C THR A 418 5.78 15.07 4.28
N THR A 419 6.18 14.33 5.32
CA THR A 419 7.11 13.19 5.17
C THR A 419 6.49 12.02 4.39
N LEU A 420 5.30 11.54 4.78
CA LEU A 420 4.63 10.42 4.10
C LEU A 420 4.18 10.77 2.66
N PRO A 421 3.60 11.95 2.38
CA PRO A 421 3.29 12.33 1.00
C PRO A 421 4.53 12.41 0.11
N LYS A 422 5.63 13.01 0.61
CA LYS A 422 6.92 13.02 -0.11
C LYS A 422 7.46 11.60 -0.32
N LEU A 423 7.28 10.69 0.63
CA LEU A 423 7.64 9.28 0.47
C LEU A 423 6.86 8.63 -0.67
N CYS A 424 5.55 8.86 -0.74
CA CYS A 424 4.70 8.34 -1.82
C CYS A 424 5.13 8.90 -3.19
N GLN A 425 5.47 10.19 -3.26
CA GLN A 425 5.97 10.82 -4.49
C GLN A 425 7.34 10.25 -4.90
N VAL A 426 8.28 10.08 -3.97
CA VAL A 426 9.58 9.43 -4.25
C VAL A 426 9.38 8.00 -4.77
N MET A 427 8.45 7.25 -4.17
CA MET A 427 8.16 5.90 -4.64
C MET A 427 7.66 5.88 -6.07
N ALA A 428 6.73 6.77 -6.42
CA ALA A 428 6.23 6.90 -7.78
C ALA A 428 7.36 7.27 -8.75
N GLU A 429 8.21 8.23 -8.41
CA GLU A 429 9.36 8.60 -9.24
C GLU A 429 10.36 7.44 -9.46
N ILE A 430 10.64 6.67 -8.40
CA ILE A 430 11.50 5.47 -8.50
C ILE A 430 10.83 4.43 -9.40
N GLN A 431 9.53 4.23 -9.28
CA GLN A 431 8.76 3.28 -10.09
C GLN A 431 8.72 3.69 -11.57
N GLU A 432 8.48 4.96 -11.86
CA GLU A 432 8.51 5.53 -13.23
C GLU A 432 9.92 5.47 -13.85
N SER A 433 10.96 5.73 -13.04
CA SER A 433 12.36 5.57 -13.47
C SER A 433 12.71 4.12 -13.76
N TYR A 434 12.11 3.17 -13.04
CA TYR A 434 12.27 1.75 -13.28
C TYR A 434 11.51 1.27 -14.53
N THR A 435 10.31 1.77 -14.80
CA THR A 435 9.51 1.39 -15.99
C THR A 435 9.97 2.08 -17.29
N ASN A 436 10.93 2.99 -17.21
CA ASN A 436 11.34 3.89 -18.32
C ASN A 436 10.20 4.83 -18.79
N GLU A 437 9.19 5.08 -17.95
CA GLU A 437 8.09 6.00 -18.24
C GLU A 437 8.39 7.43 -17.76
N THR A 438 9.63 7.68 -17.31
CA THR A 438 10.06 8.94 -16.70
C THR A 438 9.81 10.14 -17.62
N ASN A 439 9.11 11.14 -17.08
CA ASN A 439 8.96 12.42 -17.74
C ASN A 439 10.35 13.08 -17.97
N LYS A 440 10.62 13.51 -19.21
CA LYS A 440 11.92 14.07 -19.63
C LYS A 440 12.31 15.33 -18.86
N ASP A 441 11.32 16.08 -18.36
CA ASP A 441 11.57 17.29 -17.59
C ASP A 441 12.08 16.99 -16.18
N MET A 442 11.63 15.89 -15.56
CA MET A 442 12.10 15.40 -14.26
C MET A 442 13.49 14.77 -14.32
N ALA A 443 13.80 14.09 -15.43
CA ALA A 443 15.14 13.55 -15.67
C ALA A 443 16.21 14.65 -15.75
N ARG A 444 15.84 15.87 -16.19
CA ARG A 444 16.73 17.04 -16.19
C ARG A 444 17.01 17.55 -14.79
N SER A 445 15.96 17.76 -13.99
CA SER A 445 16.09 18.33 -12.63
C SER A 445 16.78 17.40 -11.64
N ALA A 446 16.68 16.08 -11.80
CA ALA A 446 17.43 15.10 -11.00
C ALA A 446 18.90 14.91 -11.44
N GLY A 447 19.35 15.59 -12.50
CA GLY A 447 20.67 15.37 -13.11
C GLY A 447 20.83 13.95 -13.68
N ALA A 448 19.72 13.38 -14.15
CA ALA A 448 19.59 12.03 -14.67
C ALA A 448 19.60 11.99 -16.22
N MET A 449 20.14 13.01 -16.88
CA MET A 449 20.39 13.00 -18.32
C MET A 449 21.89 12.95 -18.62
N ASP A 450 22.29 12.10 -19.57
CA ASP A 450 23.63 12.17 -20.14
C ASP A 450 23.75 13.31 -21.18
N ALA A 451 24.98 13.62 -21.60
CA ALA A 451 25.27 14.62 -22.63
C ALA A 451 24.67 14.30 -24.01
N SER A 452 24.07 13.11 -24.19
CA SER A 452 23.40 12.66 -25.40
C SER A 452 21.86 12.75 -25.32
N GLY A 453 21.30 13.18 -24.18
CA GLY A 453 19.87 13.30 -23.94
C GLY A 453 19.16 12.00 -23.56
N LYS A 454 19.90 10.94 -23.18
CA LYS A 454 19.33 9.69 -22.68
C LYS A 454 19.06 9.79 -21.18
N VAL A 455 17.82 9.47 -20.79
CA VAL A 455 17.40 9.42 -19.38
C VAL A 455 18.02 8.20 -18.72
N HIS A 456 18.74 8.41 -17.62
CA HIS A 456 19.20 7.36 -16.72
C HIS A 456 17.97 6.68 -16.11
N SER A 457 17.72 5.43 -16.50
CA SER A 457 16.67 4.61 -15.94
C SER A 457 17.22 3.56 -14.98
N LEU A 458 16.48 3.26 -13.92
CA LEU A 458 16.90 2.31 -12.90
C LEU A 458 16.94 0.90 -13.45
N LYS A 459 18.04 0.17 -13.24
CA LYS A 459 18.22 -1.19 -13.77
C LYS A 459 17.48 -2.23 -12.92
N LYS A 460 17.63 -2.16 -11.59
CA LYS A 460 17.17 -3.19 -10.65
C LYS A 460 16.49 -2.61 -9.41
N PHE A 461 16.89 -1.41 -8.97
CA PHE A 461 16.29 -0.81 -7.77
C PHE A 461 14.83 -0.40 -8.04
N VAL A 462 13.92 -0.88 -7.20
CA VAL A 462 12.51 -0.47 -7.20
C VAL A 462 11.96 -0.49 -5.77
N MET A 463 11.17 0.52 -5.42
CA MET A 463 10.41 0.52 -4.17
C MET A 463 9.01 -0.01 -4.43
N THR A 464 8.70 -1.17 -3.86
CA THR A 464 7.40 -1.83 -4.02
C THR A 464 6.53 -1.64 -2.78
N GLN A 465 5.26 -2.04 -2.85
CA GLN A 465 4.40 -2.07 -1.66
C GLN A 465 4.99 -2.94 -0.55
N GLY A 466 5.69 -4.04 -0.89
CA GLY A 466 6.39 -4.87 0.08
C GLY A 466 7.54 -4.15 0.77
N SER A 467 8.22 -3.24 0.07
CA SER A 467 9.27 -2.38 0.66
C SER A 467 8.67 -1.45 1.72
N VAL A 468 7.52 -0.83 1.43
CA VAL A 468 6.79 0.02 2.38
C VAL A 468 6.28 -0.76 3.57
N GLU A 469 5.67 -1.92 3.33
CA GLU A 469 5.19 -2.80 4.39
C GLU A 469 6.31 -3.17 5.36
N ALA A 470 7.50 -3.51 4.84
CA ALA A 470 8.66 -3.83 5.67
C ALA A 470 9.17 -2.61 6.46
N ILE A 471 9.13 -1.41 5.88
CA ILE A 471 9.50 -0.16 6.55
C ILE A 471 8.51 0.15 7.68
N LEU A 472 7.21 0.18 7.40
CA LEU A 472 6.20 0.55 8.40
C LEU A 472 6.05 -0.51 9.49
N SER A 473 6.11 -1.80 9.16
CA SER A 473 6.11 -2.87 10.17
C SER A 473 7.29 -2.75 11.13
N ALA A 474 8.49 -2.43 10.61
CA ALA A 474 9.66 -2.19 11.44
C ALA A 474 9.49 -0.95 12.33
N TRP A 475 8.89 0.12 11.82
CA TRP A 475 8.56 1.31 12.62
C TRP A 475 7.62 0.98 13.78
N LEU A 476 6.53 0.25 13.51
CA LEU A 476 5.53 -0.12 14.53
C LEU A 476 6.16 -0.99 15.63
N VAL A 477 7.01 -1.95 15.26
CA VAL A 477 7.74 -2.80 16.20
C VAL A 477 8.74 -1.99 17.03
N GLU A 478 9.49 -1.08 16.40
CA GLU A 478 10.48 -0.24 17.08
C GLU A 478 9.81 0.69 18.10
N ARG A 479 8.69 1.30 17.73
CA ARG A 479 7.87 2.12 18.63
C ARG A 479 7.33 1.34 19.81
N GLN A 480 6.82 0.13 19.58
CA GLN A 480 6.25 -0.69 20.64
C GLN A 480 7.32 -1.20 21.62
N THR A 481 8.52 -1.52 21.12
CA THR A 481 9.62 -2.03 21.95
C THR A 481 10.39 -0.93 22.67
N GLY A 482 10.30 0.32 22.21
CA GLY A 482 10.97 1.47 22.83
C GLY A 482 12.50 1.39 22.79
N ARG A 483 13.09 0.52 21.96
CA ARG A 483 14.54 0.25 21.92
C ARG A 483 15.37 1.46 21.51
N VAL A 484 14.85 2.25 20.57
CA VAL A 484 15.54 3.39 19.97
C VAL A 484 14.57 4.57 20.01
N GLU A 485 14.99 5.66 20.64
CA GLU A 485 14.26 6.93 20.62
C GLU A 485 14.80 7.74 19.44
N ARG A 486 14.07 7.70 18.32
CA ARG A 486 14.33 8.52 17.14
C ARG A 486 13.03 8.97 16.50
N THR A 487 13.12 10.03 15.72
CA THR A 487 12.00 10.55 14.94
C THR A 487 11.66 9.66 13.74
N PHE A 488 10.48 9.83 13.15
CA PHE A 488 10.09 9.02 11.99
C PHE A 488 10.98 9.29 10.78
N SER A 489 11.37 10.54 10.57
CA SER A 489 12.30 10.92 9.52
C SER A 489 13.69 10.28 9.68
N GLU A 490 14.25 10.26 10.90
CA GLU A 490 15.51 9.55 11.19
C GLU A 490 15.39 8.03 11.00
N PHE A 491 14.23 7.48 11.34
CA PHE A 491 13.94 6.08 11.07
C PHE A 491 13.96 5.79 9.56
N LEU A 492 13.27 6.60 8.76
CA LEU A 492 13.24 6.44 7.30
C LEU A 492 14.63 6.55 6.68
N ASP A 493 15.42 7.53 7.10
CA ASP A 493 16.81 7.70 6.67
C ASP A 493 17.60 6.39 6.85
N ASP A 494 17.57 5.81 8.05
CA ASP A 494 18.26 4.54 8.33
C ASP A 494 17.73 3.37 7.48
N ARG A 495 16.42 3.31 7.22
CA ARG A 495 15.83 2.31 6.30
C ARG A 495 16.33 2.51 4.88
N PHE A 496 16.45 3.74 4.40
CA PHE A 496 17.03 4.03 3.09
C PHE A 496 18.52 3.73 3.03
N LYS A 497 19.28 4.00 4.11
CA LYS A 497 20.68 3.57 4.21
C LYS A 497 20.81 2.09 3.98
N ILE A 498 20.01 1.26 4.65
CA ILE A 498 20.03 -0.20 4.48
C ILE A 498 19.77 -0.56 3.01
N ALA A 499 18.76 0.03 2.36
CA ALA A 499 18.45 -0.23 0.96
C ALA A 499 19.55 0.25 -0.01
N LEU A 500 20.13 1.43 0.22
CA LEU A 500 21.17 2.03 -0.60
C LEU A 500 22.55 1.39 -0.37
N THR A 501 22.77 0.69 0.74
CA THR A 501 24.01 -0.08 0.96
C THR A 501 23.93 -1.51 0.43
N PHE A 502 22.79 -1.94 -0.12
CA PHE A 502 22.63 -3.28 -0.64
C PHE A 502 23.45 -3.47 -1.93
N GLU A 503 24.51 -4.28 -1.85
CA GLU A 503 25.53 -4.43 -2.89
C GLU A 503 25.02 -5.04 -4.20
N GLU A 504 23.85 -5.68 -4.17
CA GLU A 504 23.18 -6.23 -5.35
C GLU A 504 22.67 -5.15 -6.31
N TYR A 505 22.47 -3.92 -5.82
CA TYR A 505 22.12 -2.77 -6.65
C TYR A 505 23.38 -2.10 -7.20
N SER A 506 23.35 -1.76 -8.50
CA SER A 506 24.49 -1.11 -9.15
C SER A 506 24.77 0.26 -8.52
N LYS A 507 26.03 0.74 -8.61
CA LYS A 507 26.38 2.05 -8.07
C LYS A 507 25.55 3.16 -8.73
N GLU A 508 25.26 3.04 -10.03
CA GLU A 508 24.46 4.02 -10.77
C GLU A 508 23.02 4.08 -10.25
N ASP A 509 22.37 2.93 -10.03
CA ASP A 509 21.02 2.88 -9.45
C ASP A 509 20.99 3.52 -8.06
N ARG A 510 21.96 3.18 -7.20
CA ARG A 510 22.07 3.72 -5.85
C ARG A 510 22.30 5.24 -5.83
N ILE A 511 23.12 5.75 -6.74
CA ILE A 511 23.36 7.19 -6.87
C ILE A 511 22.07 7.91 -7.29
N LEU A 512 21.36 7.38 -8.30
CA LEU A 512 20.13 7.99 -8.79
C LEU A 512 19.05 8.02 -7.70
N VAL A 513 18.83 6.89 -7.01
CA VAL A 513 17.85 6.80 -5.92
C VAL A 513 18.24 7.71 -4.75
N ALA A 514 19.53 7.79 -4.39
CA ALA A 514 19.99 8.70 -3.35
C ALA A 514 19.73 10.17 -3.71
N LYS A 515 19.89 10.56 -4.99
CA LYS A 515 19.55 11.90 -5.47
C LYS A 515 18.04 12.18 -5.40
N ILE A 516 17.21 11.23 -5.84
CA ILE A 516 15.73 11.33 -5.77
C ILE A 516 15.26 11.47 -4.31
N LEU A 517 15.79 10.66 -3.41
CA LEU A 517 15.47 10.77 -1.98
C LEU A 517 15.89 12.12 -1.41
N ALA A 518 17.12 12.54 -1.68
CA ALA A 518 17.66 13.79 -1.15
C ALA A 518 16.96 15.03 -1.70
N SER A 519 16.51 15.04 -2.96
CA SER A 519 15.76 16.17 -3.55
C SER A 519 14.40 16.37 -2.89
N ARG A 520 13.84 15.33 -2.25
CA ARG A 520 12.58 15.40 -1.50
C ARG A 520 12.80 15.50 0.02
N GLY A 521 14.00 15.82 0.47
CA GLY A 521 14.29 16.05 1.89
C GLY A 521 14.48 14.80 2.74
N PHE A 522 14.81 13.66 2.13
CA PHE A 522 15.29 12.47 2.84
C PHE A 522 16.82 12.43 2.87
N LEU A 523 17.36 11.47 3.64
CA LEU A 523 18.79 11.23 3.84
C LEU A 523 19.51 12.38 4.56
N LEU A 524 18.81 13.31 5.22
CA LEU A 524 19.40 14.50 5.84
C LEU A 524 20.41 14.11 6.93
N THR A 525 20.14 13.03 7.66
CA THR A 525 20.98 12.56 8.77
C THR A 525 22.14 11.64 8.34
N ILE A 526 22.29 11.36 7.04
CA ILE A 526 23.23 10.36 6.51
C ILE A 526 24.23 10.99 5.56
N THR A 527 25.52 10.72 5.73
CA THR A 527 26.56 11.24 4.82
C THR A 527 26.74 10.37 3.57
N ALA A 528 27.34 10.91 2.51
CA ALA A 528 27.66 10.13 1.31
C ALA A 528 28.60 8.94 1.62
N LYS A 529 29.49 9.13 2.59
CA LYS A 529 30.41 8.10 3.09
C LYS A 529 29.67 6.95 3.76
N ASP A 530 28.60 7.23 4.51
CA ASP A 530 27.76 6.20 5.13
C ASP A 530 27.05 5.30 4.12
N LEU A 531 26.82 5.82 2.91
CA LEU A 531 26.21 5.09 1.79
C LEU A 531 27.25 4.37 0.91
N GLY A 532 28.56 4.64 1.11
CA GLY A 532 29.62 4.16 0.22
C GLY A 532 29.52 4.74 -1.19
N LEU A 533 29.02 5.96 -1.32
CA LEU A 533 28.79 6.65 -2.59
C LEU A 533 29.67 7.91 -2.72
N PRO A 534 29.90 8.43 -3.95
CA PRO A 534 30.64 9.68 -4.18
C PRO A 534 30.20 10.88 -3.32
N GLU A 535 31.15 11.66 -2.82
CA GLU A 535 30.89 12.80 -1.92
C GLU A 535 30.10 13.94 -2.58
N ASP A 536 30.11 14.01 -3.91
CA ASP A 536 29.45 15.05 -4.70
C ASP A 536 27.93 14.84 -4.87
N ILE A 537 27.37 13.71 -4.41
CA ILE A 537 25.96 13.36 -4.65
C ILE A 537 24.98 14.37 -4.05
N PHE A 538 25.32 14.93 -2.89
CA PHE A 538 24.48 15.90 -2.20
C PHE A 538 24.87 17.36 -2.51
N THR A 539 25.63 17.60 -3.59
CA THR A 539 26.18 18.93 -3.88
C THR A 539 25.30 19.88 -4.68
N LEU A 540 24.18 19.38 -5.23
CA LEU A 540 23.14 20.22 -5.85
C LEU A 540 22.70 21.30 -4.84
N ASN A 541 22.59 22.55 -5.29
CA ASN A 541 22.32 23.70 -4.42
C ASN A 541 21.04 23.54 -3.60
N THR A 542 19.99 22.97 -4.19
CA THR A 542 18.73 22.59 -3.52
C THR A 542 18.93 21.58 -2.40
N ILE A 543 19.80 20.58 -2.59
CA ILE A 543 20.09 19.56 -1.57
C ILE A 543 20.98 20.14 -0.47
N LYS A 544 21.97 20.99 -0.81
CA LYS A 544 22.83 21.65 0.17
C LYS A 544 22.05 22.55 1.13
N ALA A 545 21.08 23.30 0.63
CA ALA A 545 20.24 24.18 1.45
C ALA A 545 19.45 23.41 2.52
N MET A 546 19.05 22.15 2.25
CA MET A 546 18.24 21.34 3.17
C MET A 546 19.05 20.57 4.23
N ARG A 547 20.38 20.53 4.16
CA ARG A 547 21.23 19.62 4.96
C ARG A 547 22.03 20.29 6.09
N GLY A 548 21.70 21.53 6.45
CA GLY A 548 22.34 22.24 7.56
C GLY A 548 22.00 21.64 8.93
N GLU A 549 22.86 21.89 9.94
CA GLU A 549 22.60 21.44 11.32
C GLU A 549 21.27 21.99 11.86
N GLU A 550 20.97 23.27 11.58
CA GLU A 550 19.71 23.91 11.95
C GLU A 550 18.49 23.21 11.32
N ALA A 551 18.58 22.81 10.04
CA ALA A 551 17.50 22.11 9.34
C ALA A 551 17.25 20.71 9.92
N ILE A 552 18.30 20.02 10.37
CA ILE A 552 18.18 18.71 11.04
C ILE A 552 17.54 18.86 12.42
N GLU A 553 17.91 19.89 13.18
CA GLU A 553 17.32 20.18 14.48
C GLU A 553 15.84 20.56 14.37
N GLU A 554 15.49 21.42 13.40
CA GLU A 554 14.11 21.77 13.10
C GLU A 554 13.28 20.55 12.67
N LEU A 555 13.84 19.68 11.81
CA LEU A 555 13.18 18.43 11.42
C LEU A 555 12.97 17.50 12.61
N ARG A 556 13.94 17.39 13.53
CA ARG A 556 13.79 16.62 14.76
C ARG A 556 12.70 17.17 15.65
N GLU A 557 12.60 18.48 15.79
CA GLU A 557 11.55 19.13 16.57
C GLU A 557 10.17 18.86 15.96
N LYS A 558 10.02 19.05 14.66
CA LYS A 558 8.75 18.85 13.94
C LYS A 558 8.32 17.38 13.91
N SER A 559 9.20 16.46 13.52
CA SER A 559 8.90 15.02 13.45
C SER A 559 8.82 14.37 14.85
N GLY A 560 9.52 14.93 15.83
CA GLY A 560 9.47 14.50 17.24
C GLY A 560 8.18 14.89 17.96
N ASN A 561 7.44 15.89 17.47
CA ASN A 561 6.18 16.34 18.05
C ASN A 561 5.01 15.40 17.73
N ILE A 562 5.05 14.21 18.34
CA ILE A 562 4.02 13.17 18.20
C ILE A 562 2.72 13.65 18.83
N ARG A 563 1.62 13.54 18.08
CA ARG A 563 0.28 13.76 18.59
C ARG A 563 -0.56 12.51 18.42
N HIS A 564 -1.52 12.36 19.33
CA HIS A 564 -2.57 11.36 19.22
C HIS A 564 -3.72 11.97 18.41
N LEU A 565 -3.99 11.41 17.24
CA LEU A 565 -5.04 11.87 16.33
C LEU A 565 -6.21 10.91 16.35
N THR A 566 -7.41 11.44 16.51
CA THR A 566 -8.66 10.69 16.37
C THR A 566 -8.84 10.21 14.93
N LEU A 567 -9.65 9.16 14.73
CA LEU A 567 -9.97 8.65 13.39
C LEU A 567 -10.56 9.75 12.48
N LYS A 568 -11.32 10.69 13.06
CA LYS A 568 -11.89 11.84 12.34
C LYS A 568 -10.81 12.81 11.87
N GLU A 569 -9.83 13.14 12.72
CA GLU A 569 -8.71 14.00 12.34
C GLU A 569 -7.83 13.35 11.27
N VAL A 570 -7.61 12.04 11.35
CA VAL A 570 -6.90 11.28 10.31
C VAL A 570 -7.67 11.31 8.99
N ALA A 571 -9.00 11.15 9.02
CA ALA A 571 -9.83 11.24 7.81
C ALA A 571 -9.86 12.65 7.18
N LEU A 572 -9.54 13.69 7.95
CA LEU A 572 -9.43 15.08 7.47
C LEU A 572 -8.10 15.38 6.76
N LEU A 573 -7.11 14.49 6.79
CA LEU A 573 -5.87 14.65 6.03
C LEU A 573 -6.18 14.62 4.51
N ASP A 574 -5.68 15.59 3.77
CA ASP A 574 -5.77 15.67 2.30
C ASP A 574 -4.49 16.22 1.65
N PRO A 575 -3.32 15.62 1.90
CA PRO A 575 -2.04 16.18 1.44
C PRO A 575 -1.88 16.22 -0.10
N PHE A 576 -2.80 15.60 -0.85
CA PHE A 576 -2.84 15.61 -2.30
C PHE A 576 -4.03 16.41 -2.87
N ASN A 577 -4.76 17.15 -2.02
CA ASN A 577 -5.91 17.98 -2.40
C ASN A 577 -6.99 17.22 -3.20
N LYS A 578 -7.15 15.91 -2.97
CA LYS A 578 -8.09 15.07 -3.72
C LYS A 578 -9.53 15.50 -3.46
N ARG A 579 -9.86 15.81 -2.20
CA ARG A 579 -11.22 16.25 -1.84
C ARG A 579 -11.46 17.69 -2.25
N ALA A 580 -10.47 18.56 -2.07
CA ALA A 580 -10.55 19.94 -2.58
C ALA A 580 -10.83 19.96 -4.08
N LYS A 581 -10.10 19.15 -4.86
CA LYS A 581 -10.29 19.00 -6.31
C LYS A 581 -11.66 18.42 -6.66
N ALA A 582 -12.10 17.35 -6.00
CA ALA A 582 -13.42 16.76 -6.25
C ALA A 582 -14.59 17.73 -5.94
N ILE A 583 -14.41 18.62 -4.96
CA ILE A 583 -15.38 19.69 -4.67
C ILE A 583 -15.36 20.74 -5.79
N SER A 584 -14.16 21.13 -6.26
CA SER A 584 -13.99 22.05 -7.39
C SER A 584 -14.66 21.52 -8.66
N ASP A 585 -14.36 20.27 -9.05
CA ASP A 585 -14.89 19.64 -10.26
C ASP A 585 -16.43 19.56 -10.22
N LYS A 586 -17.02 19.26 -9.06
CA LYS A 586 -18.48 19.26 -8.86
C LYS A 586 -19.07 20.66 -8.92
N GLY A 587 -18.35 21.65 -8.38
CA GLY A 587 -18.73 23.06 -8.44
C GLY A 587 -18.75 23.58 -9.88
N GLU A 588 -17.70 23.27 -10.66
CA GLU A 588 -17.62 23.58 -12.08
C GLU A 588 -18.75 22.91 -12.87
N ALA A 589 -18.99 21.62 -12.66
CA ALA A 589 -20.09 20.90 -13.31
C ALA A 589 -21.48 21.52 -13.03
N LEU A 590 -21.69 22.09 -11.84
CA LEU A 590 -22.91 22.82 -11.48
C LEU A 590 -22.97 24.23 -12.10
N LEU A 591 -21.82 24.89 -12.28
CA LEU A 591 -21.72 26.20 -12.93
C LEU A 591 -22.06 26.14 -14.43
N PHE A 592 -21.72 25.04 -15.11
CA PHE A 592 -22.12 24.80 -16.50
C PHE A 592 -23.64 24.62 -16.69
N GLU A 593 -24.43 24.44 -15.62
CA GLU A 593 -25.90 24.37 -15.66
C GLU A 593 -26.61 25.71 -15.37
N GLY A 594 -25.89 26.85 -15.33
CA GLY A 594 -26.49 28.17 -15.55
C GLY A 594 -26.57 29.13 -14.35
N GLY A 595 -25.42 29.51 -13.77
CA GLY A 595 -25.32 30.60 -12.80
C GLY A 595 -24.11 31.51 -13.03
N GLU A 596 -24.23 32.80 -12.70
CA GLU A 596 -23.14 33.79 -12.85
C GLU A 596 -21.90 33.36 -12.02
N PRO A 597 -20.71 33.20 -12.66
CA PRO A 597 -19.54 32.57 -12.03
C PRO A 597 -18.98 33.28 -10.78
N ASP A 598 -19.01 34.61 -10.76
CA ASP A 598 -18.18 35.40 -9.84
C ASP A 598 -18.71 35.48 -8.40
N GLN A 599 -20.03 35.38 -8.18
CA GLN A 599 -20.59 35.41 -6.82
C GLN A 599 -20.52 34.06 -6.11
N PHE A 600 -20.59 32.95 -6.85
CA PHE A 600 -20.60 31.60 -6.28
C PHE A 600 -19.19 31.11 -5.92
N LEU A 601 -18.18 31.42 -6.75
CA LEU A 601 -16.77 31.14 -6.45
C LEU A 601 -16.32 31.85 -5.17
N GLY A 602 -16.71 33.13 -4.98
CA GLY A 602 -16.42 33.88 -3.76
C GLY A 602 -17.10 33.35 -2.49
N ASP A 603 -18.26 32.68 -2.62
CA ASP A 603 -18.98 32.07 -1.50
C ASP A 603 -18.48 30.64 -1.18
N ILE A 604 -18.00 29.91 -2.19
CA ILE A 604 -17.27 28.64 -2.01
C ILE A 604 -15.96 28.89 -1.30
N ASP A 605 -15.19 29.90 -1.71
CA ASP A 605 -13.89 30.21 -1.11
C ASP A 605 -14.04 30.66 0.37
N LYS A 606 -15.11 31.40 0.68
CA LYS A 606 -15.53 31.71 2.07
C LYS A 606 -16.02 30.50 2.88
N ARG A 607 -16.56 29.47 2.23
CA ARG A 607 -16.99 28.22 2.89
C ARG A 607 -15.84 27.25 3.08
N LEU A 608 -14.97 27.08 2.09
CA LEU A 608 -13.75 26.28 2.15
C LEU A 608 -12.81 26.81 3.24
N SER A 609 -12.61 28.13 3.32
CA SER A 609 -11.81 28.76 4.39
C SER A 609 -12.40 28.63 5.80
N ARG A 610 -13.72 28.43 5.93
CA ARG A 610 -14.39 28.13 7.22
C ARG A 610 -14.30 26.66 7.62
N ILE A 611 -14.21 25.74 6.66
CA ILE A 611 -14.23 24.28 6.89
C ILE A 611 -12.81 23.72 7.05
N PHE A 612 -11.86 24.19 6.25
CA PHE A 612 -10.48 23.67 6.22
C PHE A 612 -9.51 24.48 7.08
N GLY A 613 -9.99 25.52 7.76
CA GLY A 613 -9.13 26.53 8.36
C GLY A 613 -8.42 27.32 7.26
N ARG A 614 -8.00 28.55 7.56
CA ARG A 614 -7.06 29.23 6.68
C ARG A 614 -5.80 28.36 6.62
N GLU A 615 -5.51 27.75 5.48
CA GLU A 615 -4.14 27.82 5.01
C GLU A 615 -3.76 29.30 5.14
N LYS A 616 -2.66 29.57 5.84
CA LYS A 616 -1.96 30.82 5.56
C LYS A 616 -1.72 30.74 4.06
N LYS A 617 -2.44 31.53 3.25
CA LYS A 617 -1.92 31.99 1.97
C LYS A 617 -0.47 32.34 2.27
N ASP A 618 0.46 31.64 1.66
CA ASP A 618 1.87 31.91 1.86
C ASP A 618 2.06 33.40 1.63
N LYS A 619 2.47 34.09 2.69
CA LYS A 619 2.89 35.50 2.63
C LYS A 619 4.26 35.64 1.95
N ASP A 620 4.74 34.56 1.33
CA ASP A 620 6.09 34.43 0.82
C ASP A 620 6.20 34.84 -0.66
N LEU A 621 5.11 35.33 -1.27
CA LEU A 621 5.10 35.91 -2.63
C LEU A 621 5.29 37.43 -2.66
N GLU A 622 5.41 38.08 -1.50
CA GLU A 622 5.78 39.49 -1.36
C GLU A 622 7.29 39.60 -1.06
N LEU A 623 8.06 40.12 -2.01
CA LEU A 623 9.48 40.44 -1.81
C LEU A 623 9.63 41.93 -1.57
N THR A 624 10.20 42.29 -0.44
CA THR A 624 10.49 43.70 -0.09
C THR A 624 11.98 43.88 0.12
N VAL A 625 12.60 44.79 -0.64
CA VAL A 625 14.04 45.10 -0.54
C VAL A 625 14.23 46.61 -0.43
N ASP A 626 15.04 47.04 0.53
CA ASP A 626 15.43 48.45 0.68
C ASP A 626 16.60 48.77 -0.26
N TYR A 627 16.34 49.55 -1.30
CA TYR A 627 17.31 50.02 -2.27
C TYR A 627 17.81 51.42 -1.91
N SER A 628 19.12 51.62 -1.93
CA SER A 628 19.73 52.95 -1.78
C SER A 628 20.30 53.40 -3.12
N HIS A 629 19.65 54.38 -3.74
CA HIS A 629 20.09 54.99 -4.99
C HIS A 629 21.49 55.61 -4.83
N PRO A 630 22.32 55.61 -5.89
CA PRO A 630 23.66 56.21 -5.85
C PRO A 630 23.71 57.70 -5.48
N ASP A 631 22.58 58.40 -5.54
CA ASP A 631 22.43 59.80 -5.14
C ASP A 631 21.99 59.99 -3.68
N GLY A 632 21.91 58.89 -2.91
CA GLY A 632 21.62 58.89 -1.47
C GLY A 632 20.15 58.82 -1.10
N ARG A 633 19.24 58.58 -2.07
CA ARG A 633 17.82 58.34 -1.79
C ARG A 633 17.59 56.86 -1.49
N ASN A 634 16.83 56.57 -0.44
CA ASN A 634 16.43 55.20 -0.14
C ASN A 634 14.99 54.98 -0.58
N GLU A 635 14.75 53.89 -1.28
CA GLU A 635 13.45 53.44 -1.78
C GLU A 635 13.26 51.98 -1.40
N THR A 636 12.10 51.64 -0.85
CA THR A 636 11.74 50.26 -0.57
C THR A 636 11.00 49.70 -1.80
N ILE A 637 11.64 48.76 -2.50
CA ILE A 637 11.06 48.09 -3.65
C ILE A 637 10.17 46.95 -3.15
N HIS A 638 8.87 47.07 -3.41
CA HIS A 638 7.88 46.04 -3.10
C HIS A 638 7.48 45.32 -4.40
N LEU A 639 7.77 44.03 -4.47
CA LEU A 639 7.39 43.16 -5.58
C LEU A 639 6.26 42.23 -5.11
N ASP A 640 5.07 42.48 -5.65
CA ASP A 640 3.86 41.67 -5.45
C ASP A 640 3.41 41.13 -6.81
N LEU A 641 3.45 39.81 -6.95
CA LEU A 641 3.09 39.10 -8.17
C LEU A 641 1.58 39.20 -8.48
N GLU A 642 0.73 39.09 -7.46
CA GLU A 642 -0.73 39.19 -7.62
C GLU A 642 -1.08 40.60 -8.12
N GLN A 643 -0.47 41.64 -7.54
CA GLN A 643 -0.69 43.02 -7.96
C GLN A 643 -0.18 43.28 -9.39
N LYS A 644 0.98 42.73 -9.75
CA LYS A 644 1.52 42.87 -11.12
C LYS A 644 0.69 42.13 -12.15
N LEU A 645 0.15 40.96 -11.82
CA LEU A 645 -0.77 40.23 -12.72
C LEU A 645 -2.05 41.04 -12.98
N GLN A 646 -2.59 41.70 -11.97
CA GLN A 646 -3.76 42.58 -12.10
C GLN A 646 -3.52 43.76 -13.06
N ASP A 647 -2.31 44.33 -13.08
CA ASP A 647 -1.95 45.42 -14.01
C ASP A 647 -2.09 45.01 -15.49
N PHE A 648 -1.88 43.71 -15.80
CA PHE A 648 -1.92 43.19 -17.17
C PHE A 648 -3.25 42.52 -17.54
N THR A 649 -4.13 42.25 -16.57
CA THR A 649 -5.47 41.69 -16.84
C THR A 649 -6.27 42.50 -17.88
N PRO A 650 -6.29 43.85 -17.87
CA PRO A 650 -6.98 44.63 -18.91
C PRO A 650 -6.40 44.45 -20.31
N PHE A 651 -5.09 44.21 -20.42
CA PHE A 651 -4.42 43.95 -21.70
C PHE A 651 -4.88 42.62 -22.31
N TYR A 652 -4.95 41.55 -21.53
CA TYR A 652 -5.38 40.24 -22.01
C TYR A 652 -6.85 40.25 -22.46
N HIS A 653 -7.74 40.89 -21.68
CA HIS A 653 -9.14 41.05 -22.08
C HIS A 653 -9.32 41.91 -23.32
N SER A 654 -8.57 43.01 -23.44
CA SER A 654 -8.68 43.93 -24.59
C SER A 654 -8.18 43.32 -25.89
N ASN A 655 -7.27 42.33 -25.81
CA ASN A 655 -6.67 41.68 -26.98
C ASN A 655 -7.21 40.26 -27.24
N GLN A 656 -8.22 39.79 -26.48
CA GLN A 656 -8.82 38.45 -26.62
C GLN A 656 -7.78 37.31 -26.62
N ILE A 657 -6.80 37.41 -25.72
CA ILE A 657 -5.77 36.39 -25.56
C ILE A 657 -6.26 35.43 -24.46
N ASP A 658 -6.65 34.22 -24.85
CA ASP A 658 -6.99 33.15 -23.91
C ASP A 658 -5.71 32.65 -23.22
N LEU A 659 -5.68 32.76 -21.90
CA LEU A 659 -4.62 32.17 -21.08
C LEU A 659 -4.90 30.67 -20.90
N PRO A 660 -3.87 29.81 -20.96
CA PRO A 660 -4.03 28.37 -20.68
C PRO A 660 -4.72 28.13 -19.32
N PRO A 661 -5.51 27.06 -19.16
CA PRO A 661 -6.24 26.78 -17.91
C PRO A 661 -5.33 26.53 -16.70
N ASN A 662 -4.05 26.26 -16.92
CA ASN A 662 -3.00 26.09 -15.90
C ASN A 662 -1.97 27.22 -15.91
N PHE A 663 -2.30 28.38 -16.48
CA PHE A 663 -1.35 29.49 -16.60
C PHE A 663 -0.92 30.02 -15.23
N GLU A 664 -1.85 30.15 -14.28
CA GLU A 664 -1.56 30.56 -12.91
C GLU A 664 -0.59 29.59 -12.24
N ASP A 665 -0.87 28.28 -12.28
CA ASP A 665 0.02 27.24 -11.76
C ASP A 665 1.42 27.29 -12.41
N ILE A 666 1.50 27.49 -13.72
CA ILE A 666 2.77 27.60 -14.46
C ILE A 666 3.56 28.83 -14.01
N ILE A 667 2.89 29.97 -13.81
CA ILE A 667 3.55 31.22 -13.41
C ILE A 667 4.00 31.14 -11.95
N HIS A 668 3.20 30.57 -11.05
CA HIS A 668 3.59 30.34 -9.66
C HIS A 668 4.77 29.38 -9.55
N ASP A 669 4.73 28.25 -10.24
CA ASP A 669 5.83 27.27 -10.29
C ASP A 669 7.11 27.88 -10.89
N LEU A 670 7.00 28.71 -11.94
CA LEU A 670 8.15 29.45 -12.48
C LEU A 670 8.70 30.48 -11.47
N TRP A 671 7.84 31.17 -10.74
CA TRP A 671 8.26 32.17 -9.76
C TRP A 671 8.98 31.53 -8.57
N GLU A 672 8.40 30.49 -7.98
CA GLU A 672 8.98 29.76 -6.85
C GLU A 672 10.34 29.13 -7.21
N ARG A 673 10.45 28.52 -8.41
CA ARG A 673 11.71 27.93 -8.88
C ARG A 673 12.85 28.94 -9.00
N ASN A 674 12.52 30.19 -9.33
CA ASN A 674 13.50 31.23 -9.58
C ASN A 674 13.62 32.23 -8.42
N GLN A 675 12.84 32.10 -7.34
CA GLN A 675 12.76 33.09 -6.26
C GLN A 675 14.13 33.38 -5.64
N ALA A 676 14.94 32.35 -5.36
CA ALA A 676 16.27 32.51 -4.80
C ALA A 676 17.25 33.18 -5.77
N GLU A 677 17.15 32.90 -7.09
CA GLU A 677 17.98 33.54 -8.11
C GLU A 677 17.56 35.00 -8.35
N ILE A 678 16.26 35.28 -8.33
CA ILE A 678 15.69 36.63 -8.41
C ILE A 678 16.16 37.46 -7.21
N GLN A 679 16.04 36.93 -5.99
CA GLN A 679 16.50 37.60 -4.78
C GLN A 679 18.01 37.86 -4.81
N THR A 680 18.80 36.86 -5.22
CA THR A 680 20.25 37.02 -5.38
C THR A 680 20.61 38.05 -6.45
N ALA A 681 19.89 38.08 -7.57
CA ALA A 681 20.11 39.04 -8.65
C ALA A 681 19.72 40.46 -8.25
N ILE A 682 18.67 40.64 -7.45
CA ILE A 682 18.30 41.92 -6.85
C ILE A 682 19.43 42.37 -5.91
N GLU A 683 19.81 41.56 -4.93
CA GLU A 683 20.88 41.87 -3.98
C GLU A 683 22.24 42.19 -4.65
N GLN A 684 22.56 41.52 -5.78
CA GLN A 684 23.80 41.76 -6.52
C GLN A 684 23.80 43.03 -7.38
N ASN A 685 22.65 43.42 -7.93
CA ASN A 685 22.54 44.57 -8.81
C ASN A 685 22.09 45.85 -8.06
N GLY A 686 21.81 45.71 -6.77
CA GLY A 686 21.24 46.76 -5.93
C GLY A 686 19.74 46.74 -6.07
#